data_AF-A0A8J5SCH6-F1
#
_entry.id   AF-A0A8J5SCH6-F1
#
_cell.length_a   1.000
_cell.length_b   1.000
_cell.length_c   1.000
_cell.angle_alpha   90.00
_cell.angle_beta   90.00
_cell.angle_gamma   90.00
#
_symmetry.space_group_name_H-M   'P 1'
#
loop_
_entity.id
_entity.type
_entity.pdbx_description
1 polymer ?
#
loop_
_entity_poly.entity_id
_entity_poly.type
_entity_poly.pdbx_seq_one_letter_code
_entity_poly.pdbx_strand_id
1 'polypeptide(L)'
;MDVDSRMTTESDSDSDATAAAAQGASGGGSASETSTSAASTPGTPSMASAPVAAAATGPRPAPGYTAVNAVIEKKEDGPGCRCGHTLTAVPAVGEEGTPGYIGPRLILFGGATALEGNSATPPSSAGSAGIRLAGATADVHCYDVLSNKWSRLTPLGEPPSPRAAHVATAVGTMVVVQGGIGPAGLSAEDLHVLDLTQQRPRWHRVVVQGPGPGPRYGHVMALVGQRFLLTIGGNDGKRPLADVWALDTAAKPYEWRKLEPEGEGPPPCMYATASARSDGLLLLCGGRDANSVPLASAYGLAKHRDGRWEWAIAPGVSPSPRYQHAAVFVNARLHVSGGALGGGRMVEDSSSVAVLDTAAGVWCDTKSVVTTPRTGRYSADAAGGDAAVELTRRCRHAAAAVGDLIFIYGGLRGGVLLDDLLVAEDLAAAETTTAANHAAASAAATNIQGGRTPRRYAHNEERTRQTTPESAQDGSVVLGTPVAPPVNGDMYTDISPENAVLQGQRRLSKGVDYLVEASAAEAEAISATLAAVKARHVNGEMEQLPDKEQSPDSTSTSEHSSLIKPDTALSSNMTPPPGVRLHHRAVVVAAETGGAIGGMVRQLSIDQFENEGRRVSYGTPENATAARKLLDRQMSINSIPKKVIASLLKPRGWKPPVRRQFFLDCNEIADLCDSAERIFSSEPSVLRLKAPVKIFGDLHGQFGDLMRLFDEYGAPSTAGDIAYIDYLFLGDYVDRGQHSLETMTLLLALKVEYPQNVHLIRGNHEAADINALFGFRIECIERMGERDGIWTWHRMNRLFNWLPLAALIEKKIICMHGGIGRSINHVEQIENLQRPITMEAGSVVLMDLLWSDPTENDSVEGLRPNARGPGLVTFGPDRVMEFCNNNDLQLIVRAHECVMDGFERFAQGHLITLFSATNYCGTANNAGAILVLGRDLVVVPKLIHPLPPAITSPETSPEHHIEDSWMQELNANRPATPTRGRPQVAANDRGSLAWI
;
A
#
# COMPACT_ATOMS: atom_id res chain seq x y z
N MET A 1 14.57 51.58 -27.26
CA MET A 1 14.92 52.50 -28.35
C MET A 1 15.50 51.62 -29.44
N ASP A 2 14.73 51.41 -30.50
CA ASP A 2 15.10 51.52 -31.92
C ASP A 2 16.42 50.83 -32.37
N VAL A 3 16.48 50.11 -33.49
CA VAL A 3 15.93 50.49 -34.80
C VAL A 3 15.47 49.27 -35.61
N ASP A 4 14.35 49.44 -36.32
CA ASP A 4 13.86 48.53 -37.36
C ASP A 4 14.46 48.90 -38.74
N SER A 5 15.02 47.94 -39.49
CA SER A 5 15.29 48.05 -40.95
C SER A 5 15.71 46.67 -41.50
N ARG A 6 14.89 46.03 -42.36
CA ARG A 6 14.65 46.29 -43.80
C ARG A 6 15.80 45.87 -44.73
N MET A 7 15.53 44.89 -45.60
CA MET A 7 15.38 44.98 -47.08
C MET A 7 15.08 43.55 -47.61
N THR A 8 14.15 43.26 -48.54
CA THR A 8 13.86 43.75 -49.92
C THR A 8 14.97 43.43 -50.91
N THR A 9 14.75 42.93 -52.14
CA THR A 9 13.52 42.64 -52.92
C THR A 9 13.83 41.67 -54.09
N GLU A 10 12.89 41.53 -55.05
CA GLU A 10 13.07 41.00 -56.42
C GLU A 10 13.13 39.46 -56.51
N SER A 11 12.26 38.70 -57.20
CA SER A 11 11.30 38.86 -58.33
C SER A 11 11.80 38.39 -59.70
N ASP A 12 10.83 37.91 -60.50
CA ASP A 12 10.86 37.71 -61.96
C ASP A 12 11.72 36.55 -62.52
N SER A 13 11.28 35.82 -63.56
CA SER A 13 9.92 35.64 -64.13
C SER A 13 9.84 34.37 -65.01
N ASP A 14 8.63 34.01 -65.47
CA ASP A 14 8.25 33.36 -66.76
C ASP A 14 8.95 32.08 -67.28
N SER A 15 8.36 31.16 -68.05
CA SER A 15 6.99 30.77 -68.47
C SER A 15 7.12 29.37 -69.14
N ASP A 16 6.24 28.72 -69.92
CA ASP A 16 4.88 28.86 -70.51
C ASP A 16 4.48 27.43 -71.00
N ALA A 17 3.28 27.02 -71.45
CA ALA A 17 1.91 27.54 -71.52
C ALA A 17 0.95 26.38 -71.90
N THR A 18 -0.34 26.69 -72.14
CA THR A 18 -1.36 25.91 -72.91
C THR A 18 -2.02 24.68 -72.23
N ALA A 19 -3.30 24.36 -72.49
CA ALA A 19 -4.46 25.15 -72.98
C ALA A 19 -5.78 24.34 -72.83
N ALA A 20 -6.93 25.04 -72.97
CA ALA A 20 -8.32 24.54 -73.14
C ALA A 20 -8.96 23.78 -71.94
N ALA A 21 -10.14 24.11 -71.40
CA ALA A 21 -11.48 24.45 -71.96
C ALA A 21 -12.36 23.19 -72.26
N ALA A 22 -13.67 23.14 -71.97
CA ALA A 22 -14.57 24.03 -71.21
C ALA A 22 -15.94 23.32 -70.94
N GLN A 23 -16.90 24.05 -70.35
CA GLN A 23 -18.34 23.73 -70.15
C GLN A 23 -18.67 22.77 -68.98
N GLY A 24 -19.75 22.97 -68.21
CA GLY A 24 -20.76 24.03 -68.27
C GLY A 24 -21.72 24.09 -67.06
N ALA A 25 -22.58 25.12 -67.04
CA ALA A 25 -23.58 25.47 -66.02
C ALA A 25 -24.68 24.38 -65.81
N SER A 26 -25.59 24.44 -64.81
CA SER A 26 -26.04 25.47 -63.83
C SER A 26 -26.50 24.75 -62.53
N GLY A 27 -26.71 25.34 -61.35
CA GLY A 27 -27.16 26.68 -60.93
C GLY A 27 -28.54 26.57 -60.27
N GLY A 28 -28.95 27.37 -59.28
CA GLY A 28 -28.30 28.45 -58.53
C GLY A 28 -29.20 28.89 -57.36
N GLY A 29 -28.74 29.82 -56.50
CA GLY A 29 -29.51 30.24 -55.31
C GLY A 29 -28.76 31.21 -54.41
N SER A 30 -28.64 32.47 -54.85
CA SER A 30 -27.91 33.52 -54.14
C SER A 30 -28.78 34.34 -53.18
N ALA A 31 -28.28 34.60 -51.97
CA ALA A 31 -28.57 35.81 -51.19
C ALA A 31 -27.36 36.11 -50.28
N SER A 32 -27.17 37.38 -49.92
CA SER A 32 -25.98 37.89 -49.21
C SER A 32 -26.37 38.85 -48.09
N GLU A 33 -25.47 39.00 -47.10
CA GLU A 33 -25.42 40.13 -46.14
C GLU A 33 -26.63 40.22 -45.15
N THR A 34 -26.60 40.95 -44.01
CA THR A 34 -25.53 41.71 -43.32
C THR A 34 -25.76 41.72 -41.78
N SER A 35 -24.67 41.89 -41.01
CA SER A 35 -24.54 42.64 -39.74
C SER A 35 -25.47 42.48 -38.49
N THR A 36 -24.80 42.49 -37.33
CA THR A 36 -25.11 43.20 -36.04
C THR A 36 -26.03 42.62 -34.92
N SER A 37 -25.39 42.53 -33.74
CA SER A 37 -25.83 42.95 -32.38
C SER A 37 -26.94 42.24 -31.56
N ALA A 38 -26.46 41.44 -30.57
CA ALA A 38 -26.67 41.59 -29.12
C ALA A 38 -28.02 41.29 -28.40
N ALA A 39 -27.90 41.10 -27.07
CA ALA A 39 -28.94 41.09 -26.01
C ALA A 39 -29.76 39.80 -25.68
N SER A 40 -29.18 38.95 -24.83
CA SER A 40 -29.73 38.41 -23.56
C SER A 40 -31.19 37.90 -23.41
N THR A 41 -31.33 36.57 -23.15
CA THR A 41 -32.23 35.87 -22.16
C THR A 41 -33.77 36.06 -22.21
N PRO A 42 -34.64 35.06 -21.84
CA PRO A 42 -34.44 34.13 -20.71
C PRO A 42 -35.00 32.67 -20.78
N GLY A 43 -34.45 31.80 -19.91
CA GLY A 43 -35.22 30.97 -18.95
C GLY A 43 -36.03 29.72 -19.37
N THR A 44 -35.53 28.53 -19.01
CA THR A 44 -36.26 27.29 -18.63
C THR A 44 -37.09 26.55 -19.72
N PRO A 45 -37.46 25.24 -19.54
CA PRO A 45 -37.33 24.37 -18.36
C PRO A 45 -36.47 23.10 -18.55
N SER A 46 -36.29 22.36 -17.45
CA SER A 46 -35.60 21.06 -17.40
C SER A 46 -36.52 19.88 -17.76
N MET A 47 -35.94 18.83 -18.34
CA MET A 47 -36.50 17.47 -18.31
C MET A 47 -35.61 16.59 -17.44
N ALA A 48 -36.21 15.73 -16.61
CA ALA A 48 -35.48 14.76 -15.80
C ALA A 48 -35.09 13.54 -16.64
N SER A 49 -33.83 13.12 -16.57
CA SER A 49 -33.36 11.85 -17.11
C SER A 49 -33.67 10.70 -16.15
N ALA A 50 -34.10 9.56 -16.69
CA ALA A 50 -34.31 8.34 -15.93
C ALA A 50 -32.96 7.71 -15.49
N PRO A 51 -32.91 6.96 -14.39
CA PRO A 51 -31.69 6.28 -13.95
C PRO A 51 -31.26 5.22 -14.97
N VAL A 52 -30.03 5.31 -15.44
CA VAL A 52 -29.42 4.33 -16.35
C VAL A 52 -29.04 3.06 -15.56
N ALA A 53 -29.20 1.90 -16.19
CA ALA A 53 -29.03 0.59 -15.55
C ALA A 53 -27.57 0.30 -15.11
N ALA A 54 -27.40 -0.62 -14.17
CA ALA A 54 -26.11 -1.06 -13.68
C ALA A 54 -25.18 -1.58 -14.80
N ALA A 55 -23.94 -1.12 -14.81
CA ALA A 55 -22.94 -1.50 -15.80
C ALA A 55 -22.47 -2.96 -15.61
N ALA A 56 -22.09 -3.61 -16.72
CA ALA A 56 -21.74 -5.03 -16.73
C ALA A 56 -20.37 -5.30 -16.08
N THR A 57 -20.33 -6.25 -15.14
CA THR A 57 -19.12 -6.68 -14.42
C THR A 57 -18.29 -7.64 -15.27
N GLY A 58 -17.48 -7.11 -16.18
CA GLY A 58 -16.55 -7.90 -17.00
C GLY A 58 -15.33 -7.10 -17.47
N PRO A 59 -14.22 -7.77 -17.87
CA PRO A 59 -12.99 -7.09 -18.26
C PRO A 59 -13.21 -6.19 -19.48
N ARG A 60 -12.84 -4.91 -19.37
CA ARG A 60 -13.03 -3.93 -20.43
C ARG A 60 -12.01 -4.14 -21.58
N PRO A 61 -12.35 -3.76 -22.83
CA PRO A 61 -11.40 -3.75 -23.95
C PRO A 61 -10.15 -2.87 -23.72
N ALA A 62 -9.25 -2.89 -24.69
CA ALA A 62 -8.18 -1.90 -24.83
C ALA A 62 -8.75 -0.53 -25.30
N PRO A 63 -8.24 0.61 -24.79
CA PRO A 63 -8.73 1.93 -25.19
C PRO A 63 -8.32 2.30 -26.62
N GLY A 64 -9.14 3.14 -27.26
CA GLY A 64 -8.82 3.75 -28.55
C GLY A 64 -7.87 4.94 -28.40
N TYR A 65 -7.04 5.19 -29.42
CA TYR A 65 -6.09 6.31 -29.45
C TYR A 65 -6.51 7.36 -30.46
N THR A 66 -6.29 8.63 -30.12
CA THR A 66 -6.49 9.80 -30.99
C THR A 66 -5.18 10.56 -31.17
N ALA A 67 -5.06 11.31 -32.27
CA ALA A 67 -3.90 12.16 -32.53
C ALA A 67 -4.00 13.48 -31.75
N VAL A 68 -2.90 13.90 -31.12
CA VAL A 68 -2.80 15.14 -30.35
C VAL A 68 -2.25 16.25 -31.23
N ASN A 69 -3.06 17.28 -31.45
CA ASN A 69 -2.61 18.53 -32.07
C ASN A 69 -1.81 19.36 -31.06
N ALA A 70 -0.55 18.98 -30.84
CA ALA A 70 0.35 19.63 -29.90
C ALA A 70 0.86 20.98 -30.41
N VAL A 71 0.96 21.96 -29.51
CA VAL A 71 1.50 23.29 -29.81
C VAL A 71 3.01 23.19 -30.02
N ILE A 72 3.47 23.68 -31.17
CA ILE A 72 4.89 23.77 -31.57
C ILE A 72 5.12 25.21 -32.01
N GLU A 73 5.86 26.00 -31.21
CA GLU A 73 6.11 27.42 -31.51
C GLU A 73 7.22 27.60 -32.55
N LYS A 74 8.26 26.77 -32.50
CA LYS A 74 9.37 26.77 -33.47
C LYS A 74 9.56 25.37 -34.04
N LYS A 75 10.05 25.29 -35.27
CA LYS A 75 10.22 24.01 -35.98
C LYS A 75 11.12 23.03 -35.21
N GLU A 76 12.11 23.54 -34.49
CA GLU A 76 13.03 22.77 -33.67
C GLU A 76 12.42 22.28 -32.34
N ASP A 77 11.32 22.84 -31.85
CA ASP A 77 10.67 22.40 -30.60
C ASP A 77 10.01 21.03 -30.76
N GLY A 78 9.41 20.78 -31.94
CA GLY A 78 8.83 19.49 -32.30
C GLY A 78 9.91 18.40 -32.47
N PRO A 79 9.71 17.17 -31.95
CA PRO A 79 10.70 16.10 -32.12
C PRO A 79 10.85 15.61 -33.57
N GLY A 80 9.82 15.73 -34.40
CA GLY A 80 9.84 15.27 -35.80
C GLY A 80 9.96 13.74 -35.92
N CYS A 81 10.12 13.24 -37.15
CA CYS A 81 9.97 11.81 -37.43
C CYS A 81 11.14 10.99 -36.88
N ARG A 82 10.87 10.08 -35.93
CA ARG A 82 11.91 9.29 -35.25
C ARG A 82 11.41 7.98 -34.66
N CYS A 83 12.28 6.98 -34.62
CA CYS A 83 12.03 5.68 -33.97
C CYS A 83 13.21 5.22 -33.10
N GLY A 84 12.96 4.33 -32.15
CA GLY A 84 13.95 3.86 -31.18
C GLY A 84 14.41 4.93 -30.19
N HIS A 85 13.62 5.98 -30.00
CA HIS A 85 13.76 6.97 -28.93
C HIS A 85 13.16 6.44 -27.62
N THR A 86 13.33 7.18 -26.53
CA THR A 86 12.60 6.94 -25.26
C THR A 86 11.67 8.12 -24.97
N LEU A 87 10.53 7.85 -24.32
CA LEU A 87 9.59 8.84 -23.81
C LEU A 87 9.37 8.52 -22.33
N THR A 88 9.64 9.47 -21.44
CA THR A 88 9.64 9.25 -19.98
C THR A 88 8.69 10.25 -19.32
N ALA A 89 7.69 9.78 -18.58
CA ALA A 89 6.87 10.65 -17.76
C ALA A 89 7.67 11.12 -16.53
N VAL A 90 7.58 12.40 -16.20
CA VAL A 90 8.21 13.04 -15.04
C VAL A 90 7.12 13.75 -14.24
N PRO A 91 7.04 13.55 -12.91
CA PRO A 91 6.01 14.14 -12.07
C PRO A 91 6.13 15.67 -11.99
N ALA A 92 5.06 16.29 -11.50
CA ALA A 92 5.03 17.71 -11.20
C ALA A 92 6.05 18.07 -10.09
N VAL A 93 6.42 19.35 -10.01
CA VAL A 93 7.38 19.90 -9.05
C VAL A 93 6.80 21.15 -8.42
N GLY A 94 6.83 21.23 -7.09
CA GLY A 94 6.19 22.32 -6.33
C GLY A 94 4.68 22.12 -6.18
N GLU A 95 4.03 23.05 -5.48
CA GLU A 95 2.58 23.06 -5.28
C GLU A 95 1.90 23.84 -6.41
N GLU A 96 0.75 23.33 -6.87
CA GLU A 96 -0.02 23.92 -7.96
C GLU A 96 -0.49 25.34 -7.61
N GLY A 97 -0.28 26.28 -8.53
CA GLY A 97 -0.54 27.72 -8.31
C GLY A 97 0.64 28.51 -7.71
N THR A 98 1.72 27.86 -7.24
CA THR A 98 2.90 28.60 -6.75
C THR A 98 3.80 29.12 -7.90
N PRO A 99 4.56 30.22 -7.70
CA PRO A 99 5.46 30.78 -8.73
C PRO A 99 6.63 29.88 -9.18
N GLY A 100 6.76 28.67 -8.62
CA GLY A 100 7.75 27.66 -8.99
C GLY A 100 7.15 26.34 -9.47
N TYR A 101 5.82 26.26 -9.66
CA TYR A 101 5.17 25.04 -10.12
C TYR A 101 5.61 24.65 -11.53
N ILE A 102 5.97 23.38 -11.71
CA ILE A 102 6.24 22.78 -13.02
C ILE A 102 5.34 21.55 -13.15
N GLY A 103 4.47 21.55 -14.16
CA GLY A 103 3.49 20.49 -14.38
C GLY A 103 4.09 19.11 -14.72
N PRO A 104 3.25 18.06 -14.76
CA PRO A 104 3.66 16.75 -15.25
C PRO A 104 4.01 16.84 -16.73
N ARG A 105 5.13 16.21 -17.12
CA ARG A 105 5.74 16.40 -18.44
C ARG A 105 6.37 15.12 -18.98
N LEU A 106 6.37 14.98 -20.30
CA LEU A 106 6.99 13.86 -21.00
C LEU A 106 8.34 14.30 -21.58
N ILE A 107 9.39 13.59 -21.21
CA ILE A 107 10.75 13.84 -21.69
C ILE A 107 11.09 12.81 -22.77
N LEU A 108 11.24 13.29 -24.00
CA LEU A 108 11.73 12.49 -25.12
C LEU A 108 13.25 12.63 -25.23
N PHE A 109 13.96 11.51 -25.41
CA PHE A 109 15.41 11.52 -25.68
C PHE A 109 15.80 10.65 -26.87
N GLY A 110 16.62 11.24 -27.75
CA GLY A 110 17.33 10.56 -28.84
C GLY A 110 16.44 9.87 -29.86
N GLY A 111 16.84 8.66 -30.27
CA GLY A 111 16.25 7.89 -31.36
C GLY A 111 16.89 8.21 -32.72
N ALA A 112 16.40 7.56 -33.77
CA ALA A 112 16.89 7.72 -35.13
C ALA A 112 15.84 8.31 -36.08
N THR A 113 16.27 9.31 -36.85
CA THR A 113 15.48 10.08 -37.81
C THR A 113 15.69 9.62 -39.27
N ALA A 114 16.43 8.54 -39.49
CA ALA A 114 16.67 7.97 -40.82
C ALA A 114 16.75 6.43 -40.82
N LEU A 115 16.39 5.84 -41.96
CA LEU A 115 16.40 4.40 -42.22
C LEU A 115 17.42 4.03 -43.30
N GLU A 116 17.75 2.74 -43.38
CA GLU A 116 18.66 2.18 -44.40
C GLU A 116 17.89 1.72 -45.64
N GLY A 117 18.46 1.92 -46.83
CA GLY A 117 17.99 1.28 -48.07
C GLY A 117 17.08 2.12 -48.99
N ASN A 118 16.94 3.43 -48.81
CA ASN A 118 16.06 4.28 -49.64
C ASN A 118 16.63 4.59 -51.05
N SER A 119 16.98 3.56 -51.82
CA SER A 119 17.72 3.65 -53.10
C SER A 119 17.05 2.87 -54.24
N ALA A 120 15.97 3.47 -54.78
CA ALA A 120 15.48 3.30 -56.16
C ALA A 120 15.30 1.87 -56.71
N THR A 121 15.15 0.86 -55.86
CA THR A 121 14.86 -0.54 -56.25
C THR A 121 13.75 -1.10 -55.36
N PRO A 122 12.78 -1.87 -55.91
CA PRO A 122 11.66 -2.37 -55.13
C PRO A 122 12.14 -3.44 -54.12
N PRO A 123 11.83 -3.30 -52.81
CA PRO A 123 12.37 -4.19 -51.80
C PRO A 123 11.73 -5.59 -51.87
N SER A 124 12.55 -6.61 -52.09
CA SER A 124 12.14 -8.00 -51.90
C SER A 124 11.93 -8.27 -50.39
N SER A 125 10.66 -8.32 -50.00
CA SER A 125 10.14 -8.35 -48.62
C SER A 125 10.22 -7.02 -47.85
N ALA A 126 9.06 -6.51 -47.44
CA ALA A 126 8.90 -5.27 -46.67
C ALA A 126 9.20 -5.43 -45.16
N GLY A 127 10.11 -6.35 -44.80
CA GLY A 127 10.33 -6.81 -43.42
C GLY A 127 11.62 -6.34 -42.74
N SER A 128 12.57 -5.74 -43.48
CA SER A 128 13.95 -5.56 -43.02
C SER A 128 14.49 -4.13 -43.13
N ALA A 129 13.68 -3.12 -42.78
CA ALA A 129 14.16 -1.74 -42.66
C ALA A 129 15.12 -1.60 -41.45
N GLY A 130 16.41 -1.41 -41.75
CA GLY A 130 17.44 -1.05 -40.78
C GLY A 130 17.28 0.40 -40.30
N ILE A 131 17.70 0.68 -39.06
CA ILE A 131 17.91 2.06 -38.59
C ILE A 131 19.28 2.49 -39.10
N ARG A 132 19.35 3.62 -39.81
CA ARG A 132 20.63 4.17 -40.24
C ARG A 132 21.29 4.79 -39.03
N LEU A 133 22.31 4.15 -38.45
CA LEU A 133 22.96 4.58 -37.21
C LEU A 133 23.48 6.03 -37.26
N ALA A 134 23.91 6.49 -38.45
CA ALA A 134 24.31 7.89 -38.70
C ALA A 134 23.17 8.93 -38.58
N GLY A 135 21.91 8.50 -38.51
CA GLY A 135 20.74 9.34 -38.24
C GLY A 135 20.23 9.25 -36.80
N ALA A 136 20.99 8.65 -35.88
CA ALA A 136 20.68 8.70 -34.46
C ALA A 136 21.00 10.09 -33.88
N THR A 137 20.19 10.58 -32.93
CA THR A 137 20.37 11.90 -32.29
C THR A 137 20.54 11.79 -30.77
N ALA A 138 20.93 12.90 -30.14
CA ALA A 138 20.97 13.08 -28.69
C ALA A 138 20.04 14.23 -28.24
N ASP A 139 18.99 14.52 -29.03
CA ASP A 139 18.08 15.62 -28.73
C ASP A 139 17.19 15.29 -27.53
N VAL A 140 16.96 16.31 -26.69
CA VAL A 140 15.99 16.28 -25.61
C VAL A 140 14.81 17.19 -25.97
N HIS A 141 13.59 16.64 -25.95
CA HIS A 141 12.37 17.42 -26.11
C HIS A 141 11.47 17.19 -24.89
N CYS A 142 10.75 18.23 -24.48
CA CYS A 142 9.80 18.20 -23.38
C CYS A 142 8.40 18.54 -23.89
N TYR A 143 7.45 17.63 -23.68
CA TYR A 143 6.02 17.89 -23.86
C TYR A 143 5.40 18.18 -22.49
N ASP A 144 4.89 19.39 -22.33
CA ASP A 144 4.11 19.78 -21.16
C ASP A 144 2.65 19.35 -21.37
N VAL A 145 2.12 18.54 -20.44
CA VAL A 145 0.82 17.87 -20.60
C VAL A 145 -0.35 18.84 -20.37
N LEU A 146 -0.18 19.86 -19.53
CA LEU A 146 -1.24 20.80 -19.17
C LEU A 146 -1.44 21.88 -20.25
N SER A 147 -0.35 22.38 -20.82
CA SER A 147 -0.36 23.37 -21.90
C SER A 147 -0.36 22.75 -23.31
N ASN A 148 -0.32 21.42 -23.41
CA ASN A 148 -0.29 20.67 -24.67
C ASN A 148 0.83 21.14 -25.62
N LYS A 149 2.03 21.40 -25.07
CA LYS A 149 3.11 22.12 -25.78
C LYS A 149 4.41 21.32 -25.82
N TRP A 150 5.01 21.21 -27.00
CA TRP A 150 6.39 20.77 -27.17
C TRP A 150 7.39 21.92 -27.03
N SER A 151 8.57 21.59 -26.50
CA SER A 151 9.73 22.47 -26.41
C SER A 151 11.02 21.66 -26.56
N ARG A 152 12.05 22.22 -27.22
CA ARG A 152 13.38 21.58 -27.27
C ARG A 152 14.23 22.06 -26.10
N LEU A 153 14.67 21.12 -25.27
CA LEU A 153 15.56 21.42 -24.17
C LEU A 153 17.02 21.48 -24.66
N THR A 154 17.79 22.41 -24.10
CA THR A 154 19.25 22.50 -24.26
C THR A 154 19.92 22.40 -22.88
N PRO A 155 20.04 21.17 -22.32
CA PRO A 155 20.62 20.98 -21.00
C PRO A 155 22.10 21.38 -20.95
N LEU A 156 22.56 21.77 -19.77
CA LEU A 156 23.98 22.00 -19.48
C LEU A 156 24.70 20.66 -19.22
N GLY A 157 26.04 20.65 -19.28
CA GLY A 157 26.85 19.44 -19.06
C GLY A 157 27.04 18.59 -20.32
N GLU A 158 27.73 17.46 -20.20
CA GLU A 158 27.98 16.55 -21.32
C GLU A 158 26.79 15.60 -21.53
N PRO A 159 26.12 15.63 -22.70
CA PRO A 159 25.01 14.72 -23.00
C PRO A 159 25.52 13.30 -23.35
N PRO A 160 24.66 12.27 -23.23
CA PRO A 160 24.95 10.97 -23.81
C PRO A 160 25.14 11.08 -25.32
N SER A 161 26.05 10.27 -25.89
CA SER A 161 26.28 10.22 -27.34
C SER A 161 24.98 9.92 -28.13
N PRO A 162 24.84 10.41 -29.38
CA PRO A 162 23.67 10.16 -30.23
C PRO A 162 23.36 8.67 -30.40
N ARG A 163 22.10 8.27 -30.19
CA ARG A 163 21.73 6.85 -30.05
C ARG A 163 20.25 6.55 -30.31
N ALA A 164 19.97 5.28 -30.57
CA ALA A 164 18.65 4.67 -30.55
C ALA A 164 18.69 3.32 -29.83
N ALA A 165 17.52 2.77 -29.50
CA ALA A 165 17.35 1.50 -28.76
C ALA A 165 18.09 1.46 -27.40
N HIS A 166 18.27 2.63 -26.80
CA HIS A 166 18.61 2.84 -25.40
C HIS A 166 17.35 2.72 -24.53
N VAL A 167 17.53 2.86 -23.23
CA VAL A 167 16.44 2.90 -22.24
C VAL A 167 16.51 4.19 -21.43
N ALA A 168 15.37 4.62 -20.90
CA ALA A 168 15.26 5.73 -19.97
C ALA A 168 14.16 5.43 -18.94
N THR A 169 14.32 5.91 -17.71
CA THR A 169 13.30 5.81 -16.67
C THR A 169 13.39 6.99 -15.69
N ALA A 170 12.31 7.31 -14.99
CA ALA A 170 12.29 8.37 -14.00
C ALA A 170 12.82 7.87 -12.63
N VAL A 171 13.60 8.71 -11.95
CA VAL A 171 13.96 8.55 -10.54
C VAL A 171 13.63 9.86 -9.84
N GLY A 172 12.46 9.90 -9.21
CA GLY A 172 11.83 11.15 -8.77
C GLY A 172 11.60 12.09 -9.96
N THR A 173 12.20 13.27 -9.89
CA THR A 173 12.11 14.31 -10.94
C THR A 173 13.22 14.21 -11.99
N MET A 174 14.15 13.26 -11.89
CA MET A 174 15.28 13.10 -12.80
C MET A 174 15.05 11.97 -13.81
N VAL A 175 15.58 12.09 -15.02
CA VAL A 175 15.51 11.02 -16.04
C VAL A 175 16.86 10.34 -16.18
N VAL A 176 16.91 9.04 -15.87
CA VAL A 176 18.11 8.20 -15.98
C VAL A 176 18.11 7.51 -17.35
N VAL A 177 19.24 7.53 -18.05
CA VAL A 177 19.43 6.99 -19.41
C VAL A 177 20.61 6.01 -19.42
N GLN A 178 20.49 4.91 -20.17
CA GLN A 178 21.52 3.89 -20.26
C GLN A 178 21.62 3.24 -21.65
N GLY A 179 22.85 2.99 -22.11
CA GLY A 179 23.16 2.08 -23.22
C GLY A 179 22.56 2.49 -24.57
N GLY A 180 22.29 1.52 -25.43
CA GLY A 180 21.81 1.74 -26.81
C GLY A 180 22.91 1.64 -27.87
N ILE A 181 22.58 2.02 -29.10
CA ILE A 181 23.47 1.96 -30.27
C ILE A 181 23.40 3.26 -31.08
N GLY A 182 24.55 3.73 -31.56
CA GLY A 182 24.69 4.99 -32.31
C GLY A 182 25.78 4.91 -33.40
N PRO A 183 26.21 6.05 -33.96
CA PRO A 183 27.22 6.09 -35.03
C PRO A 183 28.56 5.47 -34.64
N ALA A 184 28.90 5.49 -33.35
CA ALA A 184 30.13 4.93 -32.78
C ALA A 184 30.00 3.44 -32.36
N GLY A 185 28.89 2.77 -32.69
CA GLY A 185 28.58 1.43 -32.21
C GLY A 185 27.77 1.43 -30.92
N LEU A 186 28.01 0.44 -30.04
CA LEU A 186 27.32 0.34 -28.75
C LEU A 186 27.84 1.35 -27.75
N SER A 187 26.93 1.97 -26.99
CA SER A 187 27.31 2.80 -25.84
C SER A 187 27.92 1.92 -24.74
N ALA A 188 29.18 2.19 -24.37
CA ALA A 188 30.01 1.22 -23.66
C ALA A 188 29.68 1.05 -22.17
N GLU A 189 29.80 2.11 -21.37
CA GLU A 189 29.31 2.19 -19.98
C GLU A 189 28.97 3.64 -19.64
N ASP A 190 27.68 3.95 -19.57
CA ASP A 190 27.23 5.35 -19.67
C ASP A 190 25.88 5.65 -18.98
N LEU A 191 25.81 5.36 -17.68
CA LEU A 191 24.67 5.77 -16.85
C LEU A 191 24.64 7.30 -16.73
N HIS A 192 23.72 7.94 -17.44
CA HIS A 192 23.56 9.40 -17.47
C HIS A 192 22.24 9.81 -16.80
N VAL A 193 22.25 10.95 -16.14
CA VAL A 193 21.08 11.51 -15.44
C VAL A 193 20.84 12.92 -15.96
N LEU A 194 19.67 13.13 -16.56
CA LEU A 194 19.13 14.46 -16.84
C LEU A 194 18.40 14.96 -15.61
N ASP A 195 19.02 15.91 -14.91
CA ASP A 195 18.43 16.64 -13.81
C ASP A 195 17.47 17.72 -14.34
N LEU A 196 16.22 17.67 -13.86
CA LEU A 196 15.11 18.56 -14.20
C LEU A 196 14.58 19.29 -12.95
N THR A 197 15.32 19.30 -11.83
CA THR A 197 15.00 20.07 -10.62
C THR A 197 15.29 21.56 -10.79
N GLN A 198 16.23 21.90 -11.67
CA GLN A 198 16.67 23.27 -11.94
C GLN A 198 15.94 23.85 -13.16
N GLN A 199 15.63 25.15 -13.09
CA GLN A 199 15.04 25.95 -14.20
C GLN A 199 15.76 25.79 -15.55
N ARG A 200 17.06 25.45 -15.53
CA ARG A 200 17.80 25.02 -16.71
C ARG A 200 18.34 23.60 -16.48
N PRO A 201 17.80 22.58 -17.18
CA PRO A 201 18.20 21.18 -17.01
C PRO A 201 19.70 20.93 -17.17
N ARG A 202 20.19 19.84 -16.56
CA ARG A 202 21.62 19.48 -16.59
C ARG A 202 21.86 17.98 -16.71
N TRP A 203 22.75 17.58 -17.62
CA TRP A 203 23.30 16.24 -17.68
C TRP A 203 24.39 16.03 -16.63
N HIS A 204 24.30 14.90 -15.95
CA HIS A 204 25.32 14.36 -15.05
C HIS A 204 25.65 12.94 -15.50
N ARG A 205 26.94 12.62 -15.67
CA ARG A 205 27.40 11.24 -15.84
C ARG A 205 27.60 10.62 -14.46
N VAL A 206 26.93 9.51 -14.18
CA VAL A 206 27.06 8.78 -12.91
C VAL A 206 28.23 7.83 -13.01
N VAL A 207 29.17 7.95 -12.07
CA VAL A 207 30.22 6.94 -11.86
C VAL A 207 29.65 5.86 -10.95
N VAL A 208 29.62 4.63 -11.45
CA VAL A 208 29.25 3.42 -10.70
C VAL A 208 30.52 2.60 -10.49
N GLN A 209 30.65 1.96 -9.33
CA GLN A 209 31.78 1.08 -9.01
C GLN A 209 31.47 -0.38 -9.33
N GLY A 210 32.54 -1.16 -9.56
CA GLY A 210 32.43 -2.57 -9.92
C GLY A 210 32.04 -2.81 -11.38
N PRO A 211 31.82 -4.08 -11.79
CA PRO A 211 31.36 -4.41 -13.13
C PRO A 211 29.89 -4.04 -13.32
N GLY A 212 29.57 -3.30 -14.38
CA GLY A 212 28.19 -2.99 -14.76
C GLY A 212 27.54 -4.04 -15.68
N PRO A 213 26.29 -3.80 -16.11
CA PRO A 213 25.65 -4.55 -17.19
C PRO A 213 26.35 -4.41 -18.55
N GLY A 214 27.31 -3.47 -18.69
CA GLY A 214 28.14 -3.30 -19.89
C GLY A 214 27.39 -2.84 -21.16
N PRO A 215 28.04 -2.90 -22.33
CA PRO A 215 27.50 -2.38 -23.58
C PRO A 215 26.30 -3.20 -24.06
N ARG A 216 25.11 -2.60 -24.13
CA ARG A 216 23.89 -3.30 -24.61
C ARG A 216 22.84 -2.37 -25.22
N TYR A 217 22.08 -2.89 -26.17
CA TYR A 217 20.96 -2.20 -26.84
C TYR A 217 19.71 -3.09 -26.91
N GLY A 218 18.53 -2.47 -27.00
CA GLY A 218 17.25 -3.18 -26.97
C GLY A 218 17.02 -3.96 -25.66
N HIS A 219 17.64 -3.50 -24.56
CA HIS A 219 17.40 -3.99 -23.21
C HIS A 219 16.21 -3.25 -22.59
N VAL A 220 15.91 -3.58 -21.34
CA VAL A 220 14.85 -2.93 -20.54
C VAL A 220 15.47 -2.32 -19.28
N MET A 221 14.95 -1.17 -18.84
CA MET A 221 15.28 -0.59 -17.54
C MET A 221 14.05 0.09 -16.90
N ALA A 222 13.86 -0.12 -15.60
CA ALA A 222 12.79 0.49 -14.82
C ALA A 222 13.19 0.65 -13.35
N LEU A 223 12.63 1.66 -12.67
CA LEU A 223 12.76 1.81 -11.23
C LEU A 223 11.71 0.95 -10.51
N VAL A 224 12.15 -0.03 -9.72
CA VAL A 224 11.29 -0.94 -8.96
C VAL A 224 11.30 -0.59 -7.48
N GLY A 225 10.12 -0.53 -6.86
CA GLY A 225 9.96 -0.19 -5.43
C GLY A 225 10.56 1.16 -5.05
N GLN A 226 10.55 2.13 -5.98
CA GLN A 226 11.18 3.46 -5.87
C GLN A 226 12.68 3.48 -5.51
N ARG A 227 13.38 2.33 -5.58
CA ARG A 227 14.76 2.18 -5.07
C ARG A 227 15.69 1.37 -5.98
N PHE A 228 15.21 0.31 -6.61
CA PHE A 228 16.05 -0.58 -7.39
C PHE A 228 15.91 -0.26 -8.88
N LEU A 229 16.92 0.40 -9.44
CA LEU A 229 17.01 0.59 -10.89
C LEU A 229 17.42 -0.75 -11.51
N LEU A 230 16.46 -1.47 -12.09
CA LEU A 230 16.72 -2.76 -12.72
C LEU A 230 17.08 -2.60 -14.19
N THR A 231 18.06 -3.35 -14.66
CA THR A 231 18.41 -3.56 -16.07
C THR A 231 18.23 -5.02 -16.43
N ILE A 232 17.50 -5.31 -17.51
CA ILE A 232 17.13 -6.67 -17.90
C ILE A 232 17.41 -6.92 -19.40
N GLY A 233 18.15 -7.98 -19.69
CA GLY A 233 18.31 -8.54 -21.04
C GLY A 233 18.88 -7.57 -22.09
N GLY A 234 18.38 -7.65 -23.32
CA GLY A 234 18.89 -6.91 -24.48
C GLY A 234 19.97 -7.67 -25.23
N ASN A 235 20.82 -6.98 -25.99
CA ASN A 235 21.85 -7.61 -26.82
C ASN A 235 23.22 -6.92 -26.67
N ASP A 236 24.28 -7.73 -26.49
CA ASP A 236 25.68 -7.31 -26.28
C ASP A 236 26.46 -7.01 -27.58
N GLY A 237 25.76 -6.96 -28.72
CA GLY A 237 26.32 -6.87 -30.07
C GLY A 237 26.67 -8.22 -30.68
N LYS A 238 26.56 -9.32 -29.93
CA LYS A 238 26.85 -10.69 -30.39
C LYS A 238 25.63 -11.62 -30.20
N ARG A 239 24.87 -11.44 -29.12
CA ARG A 239 23.74 -12.30 -28.72
C ARG A 239 22.74 -11.56 -27.82
N PRO A 240 21.47 -12.00 -27.79
CA PRO A 240 20.55 -11.64 -26.72
C PRO A 240 21.00 -12.16 -25.35
N LEU A 241 20.52 -11.51 -24.30
CA LEU A 241 20.86 -11.75 -22.90
C LEU A 241 19.60 -12.02 -22.06
N ALA A 242 19.77 -12.75 -20.95
CA ALA A 242 18.72 -13.02 -19.94
C ALA A 242 19.13 -12.55 -18.54
N ASP A 243 20.20 -11.76 -18.43
CA ASP A 243 20.70 -11.29 -17.14
C ASP A 243 19.87 -10.14 -16.57
N VAL A 244 19.78 -10.13 -15.24
CA VAL A 244 19.14 -9.08 -14.45
C VAL A 244 20.23 -8.40 -13.61
N TRP A 245 20.23 -7.08 -13.60
CA TRP A 245 21.13 -6.25 -12.80
C TRP A 245 20.32 -5.23 -12.02
N ALA A 246 20.72 -4.96 -10.78
CA ALA A 246 20.12 -3.95 -9.92
C ALA A 246 21.17 -2.93 -9.48
N LEU A 247 20.79 -1.64 -9.51
CA LEU A 247 21.48 -0.56 -8.83
C LEU A 247 20.56 -0.01 -7.74
N ASP A 248 21.02 0.00 -6.49
CA ASP A 248 20.30 0.59 -5.37
C ASP A 248 20.54 2.11 -5.36
N THR A 249 19.51 2.90 -5.68
CA THR A 249 19.63 4.37 -5.80
C THR A 249 19.82 5.06 -4.45
N ALA A 250 19.54 4.38 -3.33
CA ALA A 250 19.73 4.89 -1.98
C ALA A 250 21.12 4.57 -1.39
N ALA A 251 21.84 3.58 -1.93
CA ALA A 251 23.16 3.18 -1.43
C ALA A 251 24.30 4.00 -2.06
N LYS A 252 25.35 4.29 -1.28
CA LYS A 252 26.59 4.91 -1.76
C LYS A 252 27.81 4.16 -1.17
N PRO A 253 28.86 3.84 -1.95
CA PRO A 253 29.01 4.10 -3.39
C PRO A 253 27.95 3.40 -4.24
N TYR A 254 27.64 3.98 -5.40
CA TYR A 254 26.76 3.36 -6.37
C TYR A 254 27.45 2.13 -6.96
N GLU A 255 26.81 0.96 -6.90
CA GLU A 255 27.34 -0.33 -7.35
C GLU A 255 26.27 -1.12 -8.11
N TRP A 256 26.61 -1.63 -9.29
CA TRP A 256 25.77 -2.60 -10.00
C TRP A 256 25.92 -3.98 -9.36
N ARG A 257 24.79 -4.64 -9.09
CA ARG A 257 24.74 -6.01 -8.59
C ARG A 257 23.99 -6.88 -9.59
N LYS A 258 24.66 -7.90 -10.13
CA LYS A 258 23.98 -8.93 -10.92
C LYS A 258 23.06 -9.72 -9.98
N LEU A 259 21.81 -9.86 -10.37
CA LEU A 259 20.84 -10.72 -9.69
C LEU A 259 20.79 -12.08 -10.38
N GLU A 260 20.50 -13.11 -9.60
CA GLU A 260 20.08 -14.43 -10.08
C GLU A 260 18.68 -14.69 -9.48
N PRO A 261 17.59 -14.19 -10.08
CA PRO A 261 16.25 -14.42 -9.56
C PRO A 261 15.82 -15.89 -9.70
N GLU A 262 15.01 -16.37 -8.76
CA GLU A 262 14.41 -17.70 -8.80
C GLU A 262 13.24 -17.76 -9.80
N GLY A 263 12.65 -18.94 -10.00
CA GLY A 263 11.49 -19.14 -10.88
C GLY A 263 11.81 -19.30 -12.38
N GLU A 264 10.78 -19.33 -13.22
CA GLU A 264 10.92 -19.43 -14.68
C GLU A 264 11.04 -18.04 -15.31
N GLY A 265 12.27 -17.53 -15.38
CA GLY A 265 12.59 -16.26 -16.02
C GLY A 265 12.49 -16.27 -17.56
N PRO A 266 12.48 -15.08 -18.18
CA PRO A 266 12.43 -14.95 -19.64
C PRO A 266 13.68 -15.56 -20.30
N PRO A 267 13.53 -16.21 -21.48
CA PRO A 267 14.68 -16.66 -22.26
C PRO A 267 15.50 -15.46 -22.77
N PRO A 268 16.77 -15.65 -23.18
CA PRO A 268 17.63 -14.57 -23.68
C PRO A 268 16.97 -13.81 -24.83
N CYS A 269 16.67 -12.52 -24.60
CA CYS A 269 15.81 -11.76 -25.48
C CYS A 269 16.22 -10.29 -25.63
N MET A 270 15.80 -9.68 -26.74
CA MET A 270 15.98 -8.26 -27.01
C MET A 270 14.70 -7.64 -27.57
N TYR A 271 14.55 -6.32 -27.43
CA TYR A 271 13.36 -5.55 -27.80
C TYR A 271 12.05 -6.07 -27.18
N ALA A 272 12.17 -6.71 -26.00
CA ALA A 272 11.09 -6.77 -25.03
C ALA A 272 10.86 -5.36 -24.45
N THR A 273 9.78 -5.18 -23.72
CA THR A 273 9.60 -4.01 -22.84
C THR A 273 9.20 -4.47 -21.45
N ALA A 274 9.38 -3.61 -20.46
CA ALA A 274 8.70 -3.76 -19.19
C ALA A 274 8.24 -2.41 -18.66
N SER A 275 7.23 -2.46 -17.80
CA SER A 275 6.88 -1.36 -16.92
C SER A 275 6.91 -1.86 -15.48
N ALA A 276 7.20 -0.97 -14.54
CA ALA A 276 7.16 -1.25 -13.11
C ALA A 276 6.01 -0.46 -12.49
N ARG A 277 5.24 -1.12 -11.62
CA ARG A 277 4.12 -0.53 -10.90
C ARG A 277 4.56 -0.04 -9.51
N SER A 278 3.72 0.79 -8.87
CA SER A 278 3.98 1.42 -7.57
C SER A 278 4.33 0.43 -6.46
N ASP A 279 3.72 -0.76 -6.47
CA ASP A 279 3.91 -1.88 -5.53
C ASP A 279 5.28 -2.57 -5.65
N GLY A 280 6.02 -2.34 -6.73
CA GLY A 280 7.28 -3.01 -7.02
C GLY A 280 7.15 -4.31 -7.84
N LEU A 281 5.99 -4.58 -8.47
CA LEU A 281 5.93 -5.56 -9.54
C LEU A 281 6.48 -4.95 -10.85
N LEU A 282 7.40 -5.66 -11.51
CA LEU A 282 7.80 -5.38 -12.89
C LEU A 282 7.22 -6.43 -13.82
N LEU A 283 6.49 -6.03 -14.86
CA LEU A 283 6.02 -6.95 -15.91
C LEU A 283 6.81 -6.74 -17.22
N LEU A 284 7.59 -7.75 -17.60
CA LEU A 284 8.31 -7.83 -18.87
C LEU A 284 7.46 -8.57 -19.92
N CYS A 285 7.36 -8.02 -21.13
CA CYS A 285 6.55 -8.56 -22.22
C CYS A 285 7.33 -8.79 -23.52
N GLY A 286 7.11 -9.94 -24.15
CA GLY A 286 7.52 -10.24 -25.51
C GLY A 286 9.03 -10.11 -25.76
N GLY A 287 9.38 -9.40 -26.83
CA GLY A 287 10.74 -9.37 -27.36
C GLY A 287 10.99 -10.46 -28.38
N ARG A 288 12.25 -10.69 -28.74
CA ARG A 288 12.67 -11.76 -29.66
C ARG A 288 13.94 -12.45 -29.19
N ASP A 289 14.07 -13.72 -29.55
CA ASP A 289 15.24 -14.55 -29.25
C ASP A 289 16.41 -14.32 -30.24
N ALA A 290 17.45 -15.16 -30.15
CA ALA A 290 18.61 -15.14 -31.05
C ALA A 290 18.26 -15.50 -32.51
N ASN A 291 17.22 -16.31 -32.72
CA ASN A 291 16.71 -16.69 -34.03
C ASN A 291 15.76 -15.64 -34.64
N SER A 292 15.58 -14.49 -33.98
CA SER A 292 14.58 -13.46 -34.29
C SER A 292 13.12 -13.94 -34.27
N VAL A 293 12.83 -15.03 -33.55
CA VAL A 293 11.47 -15.48 -33.24
C VAL A 293 10.90 -14.55 -32.16
N PRO A 294 9.75 -13.89 -32.41
CA PRO A 294 9.10 -13.07 -31.39
C PRO A 294 8.50 -13.94 -30.28
N LEU A 295 8.52 -13.44 -29.05
CA LEU A 295 7.99 -14.10 -27.87
C LEU A 295 6.55 -13.65 -27.59
N ALA A 296 5.67 -14.59 -27.21
CA ALA A 296 4.30 -14.31 -26.74
C ALA A 296 4.22 -14.16 -25.22
N SER A 297 5.16 -14.78 -24.49
CA SER A 297 5.15 -14.78 -23.02
C SER A 297 5.34 -13.38 -22.45
N ALA A 298 4.73 -13.17 -21.30
CA ALA A 298 5.05 -12.09 -20.39
C ALA A 298 5.44 -12.69 -19.02
N TYR A 299 6.25 -11.97 -18.26
CA TYR A 299 6.85 -12.45 -17.02
C TYR A 299 6.82 -11.33 -15.97
N GLY A 300 6.38 -11.66 -14.75
CA GLY A 300 6.50 -10.80 -13.58
C GLY A 300 7.79 -11.06 -12.84
N LEU A 301 8.52 -10.00 -12.52
CA LEU A 301 9.65 -9.99 -11.58
C LEU A 301 9.21 -9.22 -10.34
N ALA A 302 9.22 -9.91 -9.19
CA ALA A 302 8.90 -9.32 -7.89
C ALA A 302 10.06 -9.51 -6.91
N LYS A 303 10.20 -8.58 -5.95
CA LYS A 303 11.14 -8.74 -4.84
C LYS A 303 10.42 -9.22 -3.57
N HIS A 304 10.87 -10.35 -3.05
CA HIS A 304 10.36 -10.94 -1.82
C HIS A 304 10.89 -10.18 -0.60
N ARG A 305 10.16 -10.28 0.52
CA ARG A 305 10.47 -9.56 1.77
C ARG A 305 11.80 -9.99 2.38
N ASP A 306 12.17 -11.25 2.17
CA ASP A 306 13.43 -11.89 2.59
C ASP A 306 14.69 -11.35 1.88
N GLY A 307 14.54 -10.59 0.78
CA GLY A 307 15.66 -10.10 -0.03
C GLY A 307 15.70 -10.65 -1.45
N ARG A 308 15.12 -11.82 -1.69
CA ARG A 308 15.20 -12.55 -2.96
C ARG A 308 14.31 -11.93 -4.03
N TRP A 309 14.54 -12.34 -5.27
CA TRP A 309 13.75 -11.95 -6.44
C TRP A 309 13.25 -13.23 -7.12
N GLU A 310 12.00 -13.25 -7.58
CA GLU A 310 11.42 -14.41 -8.30
C GLU A 310 10.76 -13.95 -9.61
N TRP A 311 10.91 -14.79 -10.64
CA TRP A 311 10.21 -14.71 -11.91
C TRP A 311 8.99 -15.63 -11.95
N ALA A 312 7.84 -15.05 -12.26
CA ALA A 312 6.59 -15.76 -12.54
C ALA A 312 6.15 -15.54 -14.00
N ILE A 313 5.53 -16.53 -14.64
CA ILE A 313 4.86 -16.35 -15.94
C ILE A 313 3.56 -15.57 -15.72
N ALA A 314 3.35 -14.52 -16.51
CA ALA A 314 2.18 -13.67 -16.41
C ALA A 314 0.90 -14.36 -16.92
N PRO A 315 -0.26 -14.10 -16.30
CA PRO A 315 -1.51 -14.80 -16.61
C PRO A 315 -2.10 -14.44 -17.99
N GLY A 316 -3.05 -15.27 -18.41
CA GLY A 316 -3.82 -15.11 -19.63
C GLY A 316 -3.06 -15.48 -20.91
N VAL A 317 -3.67 -15.15 -22.06
CA VAL A 317 -3.14 -15.49 -23.39
C VAL A 317 -2.83 -14.20 -24.15
N SER A 318 -1.55 -13.87 -24.31
CA SER A 318 -1.13 -12.70 -25.10
C SER A 318 -1.64 -12.81 -26.55
N PRO A 319 -2.26 -11.76 -27.13
CA PRO A 319 -2.90 -11.85 -28.44
C PRO A 319 -1.94 -12.11 -29.59
N SER A 320 -0.68 -11.69 -29.50
CA SER A 320 0.32 -12.04 -30.52
C SER A 320 1.77 -11.94 -30.00
N PRO A 321 2.65 -12.87 -30.43
CA PRO A 321 4.08 -12.81 -30.14
C PRO A 321 4.71 -11.59 -30.83
N ARG A 322 5.40 -10.72 -30.08
CA ARG A 322 5.83 -9.41 -30.59
C ARG A 322 7.10 -8.85 -29.97
N TYR A 323 7.88 -8.13 -30.78
CA TYR A 323 9.04 -7.32 -30.35
C TYR A 323 8.93 -5.87 -30.86
N GLN A 324 9.72 -4.94 -30.32
CA GLN A 324 9.68 -3.51 -30.70
C GLN A 324 8.29 -2.85 -30.54
N HIS A 325 7.51 -3.33 -29.57
CA HIS A 325 6.32 -2.66 -29.05
C HIS A 325 6.74 -1.64 -27.97
N ALA A 326 5.78 -0.89 -27.43
CA ALA A 326 5.93 -0.16 -26.17
C ALA A 326 4.98 -0.76 -25.12
N ALA A 327 5.32 -0.70 -23.83
CA ALA A 327 4.43 -1.08 -22.74
C ALA A 327 4.52 -0.09 -21.58
N VAL A 328 3.40 0.21 -20.95
CA VAL A 328 3.31 1.08 -19.77
C VAL A 328 2.17 0.63 -18.86
N PHE A 329 2.37 0.70 -17.55
CA PHE A 329 1.27 0.56 -16.59
C PHE A 329 0.41 1.82 -16.56
N VAL A 330 -0.91 1.64 -16.57
CA VAL A 330 -1.87 2.56 -15.98
C VAL A 330 -2.60 1.75 -14.93
N ASN A 331 -2.34 2.05 -13.66
CA ASN A 331 -2.92 1.32 -12.53
C ASN A 331 -2.63 -0.21 -12.66
N ALA A 332 -3.58 -1.10 -12.33
CA ALA A 332 -3.39 -2.55 -12.53
C ALA A 332 -3.38 -3.02 -14.01
N ARG A 333 -3.45 -2.13 -15.00
CA ARG A 333 -3.49 -2.51 -16.42
C ARG A 333 -2.15 -2.23 -17.10
N LEU A 334 -1.56 -3.26 -17.71
CA LEU A 334 -0.36 -3.10 -18.54
C LEU A 334 -0.77 -2.92 -20.01
N HIS A 335 -0.67 -1.69 -20.50
CA HIS A 335 -1.02 -1.33 -21.88
C HIS A 335 0.17 -1.58 -22.80
N VAL A 336 0.01 -2.52 -23.73
CA VAL A 336 0.99 -2.89 -24.76
C VAL A 336 0.52 -2.35 -26.11
N SER A 337 1.33 -1.52 -26.74
CA SER A 337 1.01 -0.88 -28.03
C SER A 337 2.00 -1.26 -29.13
N GLY A 338 1.47 -1.55 -30.32
CA GLY A 338 2.21 -1.84 -31.53
C GLY A 338 3.07 -3.10 -31.47
N GLY A 339 4.17 -3.09 -32.23
CA GLY A 339 5.17 -4.13 -32.33
C GLY A 339 5.26 -4.80 -33.70
N ALA A 340 6.23 -5.71 -33.82
CA ALA A 340 6.49 -6.52 -35.01
C ALA A 340 6.47 -8.03 -34.69
N LEU A 341 6.00 -8.79 -35.67
CA LEU A 341 5.94 -10.24 -35.77
C LEU A 341 7.18 -10.79 -36.50
N GLY A 342 7.25 -12.12 -36.65
CA GLY A 342 8.32 -12.80 -37.39
C GLY A 342 8.45 -12.29 -38.83
N GLY A 343 9.68 -11.98 -39.24
CA GLY A 343 9.98 -11.34 -40.53
C GLY A 343 9.67 -9.84 -40.57
N GLY A 344 9.56 -9.16 -39.42
CA GLY A 344 9.39 -7.71 -39.32
C GLY A 344 8.02 -7.16 -39.75
N ARG A 345 7.09 -8.05 -40.14
CA ARG A 345 5.69 -7.69 -40.41
C ARG A 345 5.08 -7.10 -39.15
N MET A 346 4.29 -6.05 -39.30
CA MET A 346 3.64 -5.37 -38.17
C MET A 346 2.56 -6.27 -37.54
N VAL A 347 2.27 -6.07 -36.25
CA VAL A 347 1.11 -6.71 -35.61
C VAL A 347 -0.19 -6.31 -36.33
N GLU A 348 -1.12 -7.26 -36.45
CA GLU A 348 -2.43 -7.08 -37.10
C GLU A 348 -3.31 -6.08 -36.34
N ASP A 349 -4.19 -5.37 -37.06
CA ASP A 349 -4.89 -4.17 -36.57
C ASP A 349 -5.67 -4.41 -35.27
N SER A 350 -6.54 -5.42 -35.22
CA SER A 350 -7.27 -5.74 -33.97
C SER A 350 -6.45 -6.41 -32.87
N SER A 351 -5.13 -6.28 -32.91
CA SER A 351 -4.21 -6.61 -31.82
C SER A 351 -3.04 -5.63 -31.72
N SER A 352 -3.08 -4.50 -32.44
CA SER A 352 -2.09 -3.44 -32.34
C SER A 352 -1.99 -2.95 -30.90
N VAL A 353 -3.13 -2.67 -30.25
CA VAL A 353 -3.24 -2.49 -28.81
C VAL A 353 -3.65 -3.80 -28.16
N ALA A 354 -2.99 -4.14 -27.05
CA ALA A 354 -3.34 -5.21 -26.15
C ALA A 354 -3.19 -4.69 -24.71
N VAL A 355 -4.04 -5.13 -23.79
CA VAL A 355 -3.94 -4.77 -22.38
C VAL A 355 -3.96 -6.03 -21.54
N LEU A 356 -2.92 -6.28 -20.74
CA LEU A 356 -3.01 -7.27 -19.69
C LEU A 356 -3.70 -6.63 -18.49
N ASP A 357 -4.95 -7.02 -18.29
CA ASP A 357 -5.68 -6.73 -17.07
C ASP A 357 -5.23 -7.72 -15.99
N THR A 358 -4.20 -7.31 -15.23
CA THR A 358 -3.59 -8.16 -14.21
C THR A 358 -4.56 -8.49 -13.07
N ALA A 359 -5.60 -7.67 -12.89
CA ALA A 359 -6.70 -7.88 -11.97
C ALA A 359 -7.49 -9.17 -12.24
N ALA A 360 -7.86 -9.35 -13.51
CA ALA A 360 -8.68 -10.46 -13.97
C ALA A 360 -7.83 -11.62 -14.53
N GLY A 361 -6.52 -11.45 -14.61
CA GLY A 361 -5.59 -12.43 -15.16
C GLY A 361 -5.78 -12.66 -16.68
N VAL A 362 -6.30 -11.67 -17.40
CA VAL A 362 -6.63 -11.80 -18.84
C VAL A 362 -6.01 -10.71 -19.68
N TRP A 363 -5.75 -11.05 -20.94
CA TRP A 363 -5.44 -10.06 -21.97
C TRP A 363 -6.73 -9.63 -22.66
N CYS A 364 -6.86 -8.34 -22.94
CA CYS A 364 -7.90 -7.76 -23.78
C CYS A 364 -7.26 -7.13 -25.04
N ASP A 365 -7.97 -7.20 -26.17
CA ASP A 365 -7.70 -6.36 -27.33
C ASP A 365 -8.79 -5.27 -27.46
N THR A 366 -8.82 -4.52 -28.56
CA THR A 366 -9.81 -3.44 -28.79
C THR A 366 -11.25 -3.95 -28.99
N LYS A 367 -11.48 -5.27 -29.04
CA LYS A 367 -12.79 -5.89 -29.25
C LYS A 367 -13.26 -6.67 -28.02
N SER A 368 -12.40 -7.48 -27.41
CA SER A 368 -12.79 -8.35 -26.28
C SER A 368 -11.59 -8.86 -25.47
N VAL A 369 -11.89 -9.64 -24.41
CA VAL A 369 -10.96 -10.61 -23.84
C VAL A 369 -10.42 -11.54 -24.93
N VAL A 370 -9.13 -11.86 -24.83
CA VAL A 370 -8.37 -12.72 -25.74
C VAL A 370 -8.30 -14.13 -25.16
N THR A 371 -9.00 -15.07 -25.80
CA THR A 371 -9.07 -16.48 -25.36
C THR A 371 -8.12 -17.42 -26.11
N THR A 372 -7.61 -16.99 -27.27
CA THR A 372 -6.65 -17.73 -28.11
C THR A 372 -5.66 -16.76 -28.75
N PRO A 373 -4.37 -17.11 -28.94
CA PRO A 373 -3.43 -16.24 -29.64
C PRO A 373 -3.87 -16.10 -31.10
N ARG A 374 -3.96 -14.85 -31.61
CA ARG A 374 -4.32 -14.58 -33.01
C ARG A 374 -3.11 -14.85 -33.92
N THR A 375 -2.81 -16.13 -34.12
CA THR A 375 -1.76 -16.58 -35.06
C THR A 375 -2.24 -16.39 -36.50
N GLY A 376 -1.68 -15.39 -37.18
CA GLY A 376 -2.25 -14.79 -38.39
C GLY A 376 -2.63 -15.77 -39.51
N ARG A 377 -3.93 -15.85 -39.80
CA ARG A 377 -4.53 -16.37 -41.04
C ARG A 377 -5.74 -15.54 -41.53
N TYR A 378 -5.81 -14.26 -41.16
CA TYR A 378 -6.81 -13.31 -41.68
C TYR A 378 -6.16 -12.05 -42.26
N SER A 379 -5.31 -12.25 -43.27
CA SER A 379 -4.79 -11.18 -44.13
C SER A 379 -5.42 -11.29 -45.51
N ALA A 380 -6.55 -10.60 -45.69
CA ALA A 380 -7.15 -10.28 -46.98
C ALA A 380 -7.73 -8.86 -46.87
N ASP A 381 -6.98 -7.89 -47.38
CA ASP A 381 -7.32 -6.49 -47.69
C ASP A 381 -8.55 -5.89 -46.98
N ALA A 382 -8.37 -5.51 -45.71
CA ALA A 382 -9.33 -4.70 -44.96
C ALA A 382 -9.12 -3.18 -45.16
N ALA A 383 -9.03 -2.74 -46.42
CA ALA A 383 -9.12 -1.32 -46.75
C ALA A 383 -10.53 -0.82 -46.37
N GLY A 384 -10.65 -0.11 -45.24
CA GLY A 384 -11.93 0.14 -44.57
C GLY A 384 -11.97 -0.31 -43.09
N GLY A 385 -10.83 -0.68 -42.49
CA GLY A 385 -10.70 -0.75 -41.03
C GLY A 385 -10.88 0.62 -40.35
N ASP A 386 -11.15 0.60 -39.04
CA ASP A 386 -11.27 1.82 -38.22
C ASP A 386 -9.93 2.57 -38.17
N ALA A 387 -9.96 3.85 -38.57
CA ALA A 387 -8.79 4.72 -38.64
C ALA A 387 -8.08 4.89 -37.27
N ALA A 388 -8.80 4.82 -36.14
CA ALA A 388 -8.20 4.88 -34.81
C ALA A 388 -7.27 3.68 -34.53
N VAL A 389 -7.53 2.54 -35.18
CA VAL A 389 -6.74 1.31 -35.03
C VAL A 389 -5.47 1.36 -35.89
N GLU A 390 -5.53 1.94 -37.09
CA GLU A 390 -4.35 2.14 -37.94
C GLU A 390 -3.28 3.05 -37.31
N LEU A 391 -3.68 3.98 -36.43
CA LEU A 391 -2.75 4.86 -35.69
C LEU A 391 -1.79 4.04 -34.80
N THR A 392 -2.29 2.99 -34.15
CA THR A 392 -1.51 2.18 -33.19
C THR A 392 -0.73 1.04 -33.84
N ARG A 393 -0.95 0.80 -35.14
CA ARG A 393 -0.15 -0.13 -35.96
C ARG A 393 1.22 0.46 -36.28
N ARG A 394 2.11 0.49 -35.28
CA ARG A 394 3.48 1.01 -35.34
C ARG A 394 4.47 0.12 -34.56
N CYS A 395 5.77 0.28 -34.79
CA CYS A 395 6.80 -0.33 -33.93
C CYS A 395 7.96 0.64 -33.71
N ARG A 396 8.81 0.38 -32.70
CA ARG A 396 9.93 1.26 -32.29
C ARG A 396 9.49 2.69 -31.91
N HIS A 397 8.22 2.88 -31.57
CA HIS A 397 7.72 4.05 -30.85
C HIS A 397 8.07 3.94 -29.35
N ALA A 398 7.87 5.02 -28.61
CA ALA A 398 7.87 4.99 -27.15
C ALA A 398 6.47 5.33 -26.61
N ALA A 399 6.19 4.92 -25.37
CA ALA A 399 4.96 5.23 -24.66
C ALA A 399 5.25 5.61 -23.21
N ALA A 400 4.40 6.45 -22.62
CA ALA A 400 4.47 6.91 -21.24
C ALA A 400 3.07 7.20 -20.71
N ALA A 401 2.86 7.17 -19.39
CA ALA A 401 1.58 7.44 -18.76
C ALA A 401 1.66 8.60 -17.75
N VAL A 402 0.59 9.39 -17.65
CA VAL A 402 0.44 10.50 -16.69
C VAL A 402 -1.00 10.48 -16.19
N GLY A 403 -1.21 10.01 -14.96
CA GLY A 403 -2.55 9.61 -14.50
C GLY A 403 -3.13 8.52 -15.39
N ASP A 404 -4.42 8.62 -15.71
CA ASP A 404 -5.13 7.68 -16.59
C ASP A 404 -4.89 7.93 -18.11
N LEU A 405 -4.01 8.88 -18.47
CA LEU A 405 -3.65 9.20 -19.86
C LEU A 405 -2.40 8.44 -20.33
N ILE A 406 -2.51 7.78 -21.48
CA ILE A 406 -1.44 7.04 -22.15
C ILE A 406 -1.00 7.77 -23.40
N PHE A 407 0.25 8.23 -23.43
CA PHE A 407 0.84 8.89 -24.57
C PHE A 407 1.73 7.95 -25.37
N ILE A 408 1.69 8.05 -26.70
CA ILE A 408 2.57 7.34 -27.63
C ILE A 408 3.20 8.36 -28.57
N TYR A 409 4.50 8.28 -28.82
CA TYR A 409 5.17 9.17 -29.79
C TYR A 409 5.88 8.40 -30.91
N GLY A 410 5.71 8.90 -32.14
CA GLY A 410 6.51 8.54 -33.32
C GLY A 410 6.58 7.03 -33.60
N GLY A 411 7.74 6.55 -34.05
CA GLY A 411 7.99 5.14 -34.40
C GLY A 411 8.09 4.89 -35.90
N LEU A 412 7.73 3.67 -36.32
CA LEU A 412 7.89 3.15 -37.67
C LEU A 412 6.61 2.41 -38.13
N ARG A 413 6.08 2.75 -39.31
CA ARG A 413 4.96 2.07 -39.95
C ARG A 413 5.19 1.90 -41.46
N GLY A 414 5.18 0.66 -41.96
CA GLY A 414 5.35 0.37 -43.39
C GLY A 414 6.68 0.83 -44.01
N GLY A 415 7.71 1.10 -43.21
CA GLY A 415 8.97 1.72 -43.68
C GLY A 415 9.00 3.26 -43.59
N VAL A 416 7.94 3.89 -43.11
CA VAL A 416 7.83 5.35 -42.88
C VAL A 416 8.04 5.66 -41.39
N LEU A 417 8.93 6.61 -41.09
CA LEU A 417 9.09 7.15 -39.73
C LEU A 417 7.93 8.08 -39.39
N LEU A 418 7.46 7.99 -38.15
CA LEU A 418 6.32 8.78 -37.66
C LEU A 418 6.78 9.86 -36.68
N ASP A 419 6.04 10.97 -36.65
CA ASP A 419 6.27 12.18 -35.84
C ASP A 419 5.05 12.62 -35.03
N ASP A 420 3.97 11.83 -35.05
CA ASP A 420 2.73 12.10 -34.35
C ASP A 420 2.81 11.72 -32.86
N LEU A 421 2.14 12.55 -32.04
CA LEU A 421 1.80 12.25 -30.66
C LEU A 421 0.36 11.70 -30.64
N LEU A 422 0.17 10.53 -30.05
CA LEU A 422 -1.15 9.98 -29.77
C LEU A 422 -1.42 10.03 -28.27
N VAL A 423 -2.71 10.11 -27.90
CA VAL A 423 -3.19 9.92 -26.54
C VAL A 423 -4.34 8.91 -26.51
N ALA A 424 -4.45 8.16 -25.42
CA ALA A 424 -5.65 7.45 -25.01
C ALA A 424 -5.92 7.75 -23.52
N GLU A 425 -7.18 7.69 -23.12
CA GLU A 425 -7.60 7.77 -21.72
C GLU A 425 -8.21 6.42 -21.33
N ASP A 426 -7.77 5.83 -20.20
CA ASP A 426 -8.32 4.56 -19.74
C ASP A 426 -9.17 4.67 -18.48
N LEU A 427 -10.39 5.20 -18.65
CA LEU A 427 -11.44 5.24 -17.62
C LEU A 427 -11.84 3.84 -17.08
N ALA A 428 -11.35 2.75 -17.67
CA ALA A 428 -11.45 1.40 -17.13
C ALA A 428 -10.51 1.12 -15.96
N ALA A 429 -9.40 1.86 -15.84
CA ALA A 429 -8.29 1.51 -14.97
C ALA A 429 -8.67 1.54 -13.48
N ALA A 430 -9.42 2.55 -13.02
CA ALA A 430 -9.91 2.59 -11.64
C ALA A 430 -10.85 1.40 -11.28
N GLU A 431 -11.75 1.03 -12.20
CA GLU A 431 -12.71 -0.07 -11.99
C GLU A 431 -12.07 -1.46 -12.06
N THR A 432 -11.20 -1.69 -13.05
CA THR A 432 -10.46 -2.97 -13.21
C THR A 432 -9.53 -3.22 -12.04
N THR A 433 -8.81 -2.20 -11.58
CA THR A 433 -8.03 -2.31 -10.34
C THR A 433 -8.96 -2.65 -9.17
N THR A 434 -10.15 -2.04 -9.05
CA THR A 434 -11.12 -2.40 -7.98
C THR A 434 -11.62 -3.84 -8.09
N ALA A 435 -11.71 -4.40 -9.30
CA ALA A 435 -11.97 -5.82 -9.52
C ALA A 435 -10.78 -6.71 -9.10
N ALA A 436 -9.53 -6.23 -9.19
CA ALA A 436 -8.33 -6.93 -8.69
C ALA A 436 -8.45 -7.21 -7.20
N ASN A 437 -8.84 -6.19 -6.44
CA ASN A 437 -9.03 -6.25 -5.00
C ASN A 437 -9.99 -7.38 -4.60
N HIS A 438 -11.10 -7.53 -5.34
CA HIS A 438 -12.04 -8.63 -5.16
C HIS A 438 -11.52 -9.98 -5.70
N ALA A 439 -10.80 -10.01 -6.81
CA ALA A 439 -10.28 -11.23 -7.42
C ALA A 439 -9.20 -11.89 -6.57
N ALA A 440 -8.21 -11.14 -6.07
CA ALA A 440 -7.19 -11.66 -5.15
C ALA A 440 -7.81 -12.16 -3.84
N ALA A 441 -8.73 -11.37 -3.27
CA ALA A 441 -9.50 -11.75 -2.08
C ALA A 441 -10.36 -13.02 -2.29
N SER A 442 -10.60 -13.41 -3.54
CA SER A 442 -11.31 -14.65 -3.90
C SER A 442 -10.34 -15.81 -4.19
N ALA A 443 -9.26 -15.59 -4.93
CA ALA A 443 -8.29 -16.63 -5.32
C ALA A 443 -7.66 -17.30 -4.09
N ALA A 444 -7.19 -16.51 -3.13
CA ALA A 444 -6.61 -17.00 -1.89
C ALA A 444 -7.62 -17.70 -0.94
N ALA A 445 -8.92 -17.67 -1.23
CA ALA A 445 -9.90 -18.52 -0.56
C ALA A 445 -9.82 -20.01 -1.01
N THR A 446 -9.39 -20.24 -2.26
CA THR A 446 -9.66 -21.52 -2.97
C THR A 446 -8.51 -22.51 -2.98
N ASN A 447 -7.29 -22.12 -2.58
CA ASN A 447 -6.13 -23.03 -2.57
C ASN A 447 -6.17 -24.11 -1.44
N ILE A 448 -7.21 -24.14 -0.59
CA ILE A 448 -7.42 -25.19 0.44
C ILE A 448 -8.37 -26.31 -0.04
N GLN A 449 -8.04 -26.98 -1.17
CA GLN A 449 -8.42 -28.37 -1.43
C GLN A 449 -7.74 -28.96 -2.69
N GLY A 450 -6.78 -29.89 -2.50
CA GLY A 450 -5.95 -30.39 -3.61
C GLY A 450 -5.30 -31.77 -3.43
N GLY A 451 -5.85 -32.68 -2.61
CA GLY A 451 -5.31 -34.03 -2.40
C GLY A 451 -6.39 -35.12 -2.33
N ARG A 452 -6.25 -36.21 -3.11
CA ARG A 452 -7.29 -37.24 -3.30
C ARG A 452 -6.89 -38.65 -2.79
N THR A 453 -7.67 -39.14 -1.81
CA THR A 453 -8.21 -40.52 -1.69
C THR A 453 -7.21 -41.71 -1.63
N PRO A 454 -7.62 -43.01 -1.58
CA PRO A 454 -8.90 -43.64 -1.16
C PRO A 454 -8.76 -44.84 -0.17
N ARG A 455 -9.79 -45.14 0.67
CA ARG A 455 -10.43 -46.49 0.76
C ARG A 455 -11.67 -46.61 1.67
N ARG A 456 -12.39 -47.74 1.45
CA ARG A 456 -13.61 -48.31 2.07
C ARG A 456 -13.50 -48.46 3.62
N TYR A 457 -14.54 -48.63 4.46
CA TYR A 457 -15.86 -49.31 4.41
C TYR A 457 -16.83 -48.69 5.46
N ALA A 458 -18.12 -49.06 5.68
CA ALA A 458 -19.28 -49.50 4.88
C ALA A 458 -20.52 -49.70 5.81
N HIS A 459 -21.75 -49.83 5.25
CA HIS A 459 -23.06 -50.05 5.94
C HIS A 459 -23.59 -48.88 6.81
N ASN A 460 -24.89 -48.49 6.78
CA ASN A 460 -26.20 -49.14 7.05
C ASN A 460 -26.50 -49.29 8.56
N GLU A 461 -27.75 -49.15 9.06
CA GLU A 461 -29.10 -49.00 8.45
C GLU A 461 -29.86 -47.79 9.09
N GLU A 462 -30.88 -47.16 8.45
CA GLU A 462 -32.34 -47.41 8.60
C GLU A 462 -32.82 -47.55 10.07
N ARG A 463 -33.95 -46.99 10.56
CA ARG A 463 -35.31 -46.76 9.99
C ARG A 463 -36.07 -45.77 10.95
N THR A 464 -37.24 -45.15 10.73
CA THR A 464 -38.45 -45.45 9.93
C THR A 464 -39.35 -44.20 9.79
N ARG A 465 -39.95 -43.97 8.60
CA ARG A 465 -41.38 -43.61 8.29
C ARG A 465 -42.23 -42.65 9.16
N GLN A 466 -43.29 -42.00 8.65
CA GLN A 466 -43.77 -41.54 7.31
C GLN A 466 -45.16 -40.87 7.53
N THR A 467 -45.54 -39.86 6.74
CA THR A 467 -46.83 -39.80 5.97
C THR A 467 -46.95 -38.48 5.19
N THR A 468 -47.14 -38.58 3.88
CA THR A 468 -47.73 -37.56 2.96
C THR A 468 -49.24 -37.84 2.78
N PRO A 469 -50.03 -36.95 2.13
CA PRO A 469 -50.15 -36.88 0.65
C PRO A 469 -49.55 -35.57 0.09
N GLU A 470 -49.07 -35.43 -1.16
CA GLU A 470 -49.71 -35.59 -2.50
C GLU A 470 -50.84 -34.57 -2.74
N SER A 471 -51.05 -34.00 -3.94
CA SER A 471 -50.67 -34.31 -5.35
C SER A 471 -50.64 -32.99 -6.17
N ALA A 472 -50.11 -32.78 -7.39
CA ALA A 472 -49.23 -33.44 -8.40
C ALA A 472 -49.28 -32.46 -9.66
N GLN A 473 -48.75 -32.59 -10.89
CA GLN A 473 -47.77 -33.37 -11.70
C GLN A 473 -47.68 -32.62 -13.07
N ASP A 474 -46.83 -32.85 -14.10
CA ASP A 474 -45.59 -33.61 -14.39
C ASP A 474 -44.93 -32.92 -15.63
N GLY A 475 -43.87 -33.47 -16.24
CA GLY A 475 -43.44 -33.13 -17.60
C GLY A 475 -42.06 -33.66 -18.00
N SER A 476 -41.89 -34.98 -18.21
CA SER A 476 -40.58 -35.57 -18.59
C SER A 476 -40.64 -36.79 -19.55
N VAL A 477 -39.61 -36.93 -20.41
CA VAL A 477 -39.28 -38.09 -21.29
C VAL A 477 -37.75 -38.04 -21.51
N VAL A 478 -36.89 -38.88 -20.89
CA VAL A 478 -36.58 -40.33 -21.02
C VAL A 478 -35.40 -40.63 -21.98
N LEU A 479 -34.62 -41.68 -21.63
CA LEU A 479 -33.29 -42.05 -22.15
C LEU A 479 -33.36 -43.28 -23.10
N GLY A 480 -32.36 -43.46 -23.96
CA GLY A 480 -32.20 -44.63 -24.86
C GLY A 480 -30.74 -45.07 -25.01
N THR A 481 -30.49 -46.33 -25.40
CA THR A 481 -29.17 -47.01 -25.34
C THR A 481 -28.66 -47.49 -26.74
N PRO A 482 -27.54 -48.23 -26.92
CA PRO A 482 -26.54 -47.91 -27.96
C PRO A 482 -26.64 -48.70 -29.27
N VAL A 483 -25.88 -48.27 -30.28
CA VAL A 483 -25.65 -48.97 -31.56
C VAL A 483 -24.14 -48.98 -31.91
N ALA A 484 -23.70 -49.99 -32.67
CA ALA A 484 -22.29 -50.29 -33.02
C ALA A 484 -21.85 -49.69 -34.38
N PRO A 485 -20.55 -49.75 -34.77
CA PRO A 485 -19.99 -48.89 -35.83
C PRO A 485 -19.77 -49.55 -37.21
N PRO A 486 -19.63 -48.76 -38.29
CA PRO A 486 -18.76 -49.03 -39.44
C PRO A 486 -17.33 -48.52 -39.16
N VAL A 487 -16.19 -49.12 -39.53
CA VAL A 487 -15.80 -50.17 -40.50
C VAL A 487 -15.70 -49.70 -41.96
N ASN A 488 -14.49 -49.87 -42.53
CA ASN A 488 -13.97 -49.46 -43.85
C ASN A 488 -13.82 -47.92 -44.05
N GLY A 489 -12.74 -47.43 -44.68
CA GLY A 489 -11.55 -48.11 -45.20
C GLY A 489 -10.55 -47.12 -45.85
N ASP A 490 -9.34 -47.61 -46.14
CA ASP A 490 -8.20 -46.96 -46.83
C ASP A 490 -7.61 -45.67 -46.17
N MET A 491 -6.39 -45.63 -45.58
CA MET A 491 -5.05 -46.16 -45.94
C MET A 491 -4.39 -45.33 -47.07
N TYR A 492 -3.26 -44.63 -46.87
CA TYR A 492 -1.92 -45.23 -46.72
C TYR A 492 -0.90 -44.32 -45.97
N THR A 493 -0.07 -44.92 -45.09
CA THR A 493 1.24 -44.48 -44.50
C THR A 493 1.44 -43.03 -44.00
N ASP A 494 1.82 -42.74 -42.76
CA ASP A 494 2.93 -43.23 -41.91
C ASP A 494 4.37 -42.93 -42.38
N ILE A 495 5.05 -42.06 -41.60
CA ILE A 495 6.30 -42.46 -40.92
C ILE A 495 6.18 -42.00 -39.46
N SER A 496 6.44 -42.91 -38.52
CA SER A 496 6.44 -42.73 -37.06
C SER A 496 7.25 -43.89 -36.43
N PRO A 497 7.60 -43.86 -35.13
CA PRO A 497 8.15 -42.74 -34.37
C PRO A 497 9.45 -43.20 -33.63
N GLU A 498 9.54 -42.93 -32.32
CA GLU A 498 10.49 -43.49 -31.33
C GLU A 498 11.97 -43.03 -31.34
N ASN A 499 12.26 -42.08 -30.46
CA ASN A 499 12.93 -42.45 -29.21
C ASN A 499 12.16 -41.85 -28.02
N ALA A 500 12.16 -42.53 -26.87
CA ALA A 500 11.39 -42.14 -25.68
C ALA A 500 11.85 -40.77 -25.13
N VAL A 501 10.98 -39.85 -24.71
CA VAL A 501 9.93 -39.95 -23.67
C VAL A 501 10.50 -40.27 -22.28
N LEU A 502 10.81 -39.20 -21.53
CA LEU A 502 10.65 -39.15 -20.08
C LEU A 502 9.53 -38.16 -19.76
N GLN A 503 8.31 -38.66 -19.51
CA GLN A 503 7.18 -37.83 -19.09
C GLN A 503 7.34 -37.40 -17.63
N GLY A 504 8.03 -36.28 -17.42
CA GLY A 504 7.87 -35.51 -16.18
C GLY A 504 6.43 -35.00 -16.07
N GLN A 505 5.78 -35.23 -14.93
CA GLN A 505 4.43 -34.71 -14.68
C GLN A 505 4.44 -33.18 -14.73
N ARG A 506 3.54 -32.57 -15.52
CA ARG A 506 3.31 -31.12 -15.46
C ARG A 506 2.88 -30.72 -14.05
N ARG A 507 3.76 -30.04 -13.32
CA ARG A 507 3.38 -29.32 -12.10
C ARG A 507 2.49 -28.13 -12.49
N LEU A 508 1.43 -27.89 -11.71
CA LEU A 508 0.67 -26.64 -11.79
C LEU A 508 1.54 -25.51 -11.20
N SER A 509 1.64 -24.40 -11.94
CA SER A 509 2.55 -23.28 -11.63
C SER A 509 1.92 -22.30 -10.65
N LYS A 510 2.53 -22.12 -9.47
CA LYS A 510 2.07 -21.20 -8.42
C LYS A 510 2.18 -19.70 -8.78
N GLY A 511 3.02 -19.33 -9.75
CA GLY A 511 3.37 -17.93 -10.03
C GLY A 511 2.23 -17.03 -10.53
N VAL A 512 1.10 -17.60 -10.97
CA VAL A 512 -0.04 -16.83 -11.47
C VAL A 512 -0.79 -16.11 -10.35
N ASP A 513 -0.98 -16.75 -9.19
CA ASP A 513 -1.79 -16.23 -8.09
C ASP A 513 -1.21 -14.91 -7.55
N TYR A 514 0.11 -14.85 -7.40
CA TYR A 514 0.85 -13.67 -6.94
C TYR A 514 0.68 -12.43 -7.84
N LEU A 515 0.46 -12.62 -9.14
CA LEU A 515 0.32 -11.52 -10.09
C LEU A 515 -1.08 -10.90 -10.09
N VAL A 516 -2.08 -11.63 -9.55
CA VAL A 516 -3.41 -11.09 -9.24
C VAL A 516 -3.38 -10.37 -7.88
N GLU A 517 -2.69 -10.95 -6.89
CA GLU A 517 -2.59 -10.40 -5.53
C GLU A 517 -1.82 -9.07 -5.46
N ALA A 518 -0.74 -8.95 -6.21
CA ALA A 518 -0.01 -7.69 -6.32
C ALA A 518 -0.92 -6.55 -6.87
N SER A 519 -1.85 -6.88 -7.77
CA SER A 519 -2.76 -5.93 -8.42
C SER A 519 -3.91 -5.45 -7.53
N ALA A 520 -4.24 -6.23 -6.50
CA ALA A 520 -5.21 -5.88 -5.47
C ALA A 520 -4.74 -4.77 -4.51
N ALA A 521 -3.47 -4.37 -4.55
CA ALA A 521 -2.96 -3.34 -3.66
C ALA A 521 -3.26 -1.90 -4.13
N GLU A 522 -3.42 -1.67 -5.44
CA GLU A 522 -3.39 -0.32 -6.01
C GLU A 522 -4.77 0.37 -6.07
N ALA A 523 -5.88 -0.38 -6.09
CA ALA A 523 -7.20 0.22 -6.34
C ALA A 523 -7.75 1.06 -5.18
N GLU A 524 -7.41 0.69 -3.95
CA GLU A 524 -7.74 1.49 -2.78
C GLU A 524 -7.03 2.86 -2.89
N ALA A 525 -5.80 2.91 -3.40
CA ALA A 525 -5.06 4.17 -3.62
C ALA A 525 -5.67 5.02 -4.75
N ILE A 526 -6.01 4.43 -5.90
CA ILE A 526 -6.60 5.17 -7.03
C ILE A 526 -8.02 5.65 -6.70
N SER A 527 -8.84 4.80 -6.08
CA SER A 527 -10.21 5.16 -5.69
C SER A 527 -10.23 6.29 -4.64
N ALA A 528 -9.28 6.26 -3.68
CA ALA A 528 -9.08 7.36 -2.74
C ALA A 528 -8.62 8.65 -3.43
N THR A 529 -7.70 8.54 -4.40
CA THR A 529 -7.17 9.70 -5.15
C THR A 529 -8.25 10.35 -6.03
N LEU A 530 -9.06 9.57 -6.74
CA LEU A 530 -10.12 10.07 -7.62
C LEU A 530 -11.28 10.68 -6.81
N ALA A 531 -11.53 10.18 -5.60
CA ALA A 531 -12.44 10.83 -4.63
C ALA A 531 -11.89 12.19 -4.16
N ALA A 532 -10.59 12.29 -3.85
CA ALA A 532 -9.94 13.54 -3.45
C ALA A 532 -9.92 14.61 -4.56
N VAL A 533 -9.72 14.21 -5.82
CA VAL A 533 -9.79 15.13 -6.97
C VAL A 533 -11.21 15.69 -7.15
N LYS A 534 -12.25 14.85 -7.02
CA LYS A 534 -13.65 15.32 -7.05
C LYS A 534 -13.99 16.29 -5.91
N ALA A 535 -13.38 16.12 -4.74
CA ALA A 535 -13.56 17.06 -3.62
C ALA A 535 -12.92 18.43 -3.87
N ARG A 536 -11.79 18.50 -4.60
CA ARG A 536 -11.12 19.78 -4.93
C ARG A 536 -11.91 20.63 -5.92
N HIS A 537 -12.59 20.02 -6.88
CA HIS A 537 -13.27 20.75 -7.98
C HIS A 537 -14.52 21.56 -7.55
N VAL A 538 -15.00 21.40 -6.31
CA VAL A 538 -16.24 22.01 -5.80
C VAL A 538 -16.00 23.32 -5.03
N ASN A 539 -14.80 23.54 -4.49
CA ASN A 539 -14.51 24.65 -3.57
C ASN A 539 -13.78 25.84 -4.23
N GLY A 540 -13.99 26.03 -5.54
CA GLY A 540 -13.13 26.86 -6.40
C GLY A 540 -13.48 28.34 -6.57
N GLU A 541 -14.30 28.96 -5.71
CA GLU A 541 -14.61 30.40 -5.78
C GLU A 541 -14.66 31.10 -4.40
N MET A 542 -14.39 32.41 -4.40
CA MET A 542 -14.48 33.40 -3.30
C MET A 542 -13.27 33.56 -2.33
N GLU A 543 -12.30 34.41 -2.72
CA GLU A 543 -11.41 35.14 -1.79
C GLU A 543 -11.11 36.59 -2.26
N GLN A 544 -11.21 37.55 -1.31
CA GLN A 544 -10.54 38.88 -1.22
C GLN A 544 -11.16 39.64 -0.01
N LEU A 545 -10.45 39.96 1.09
CA LEU A 545 -9.36 40.95 1.34
C LEU A 545 -9.83 42.44 1.40
N PRO A 546 -9.18 43.35 2.17
CA PRO A 546 -8.62 43.23 3.54
C PRO A 546 -8.76 44.51 4.44
N ASP A 547 -8.21 44.48 5.67
CA ASP A 547 -7.67 45.58 6.53
C ASP A 547 -8.54 46.81 6.94
N LYS A 548 -8.49 47.35 8.19
CA LYS A 548 -7.30 48.03 8.77
C LYS A 548 -7.34 48.35 10.30
N GLU A 549 -6.20 48.85 10.77
CA GLU A 549 -5.71 49.18 12.14
C GLU A 549 -6.50 50.22 12.97
N GLN A 550 -6.44 50.13 14.32
CA GLN A 550 -5.85 51.19 15.21
C GLN A 550 -5.76 50.80 16.71
N SER A 551 -4.98 51.58 17.48
CA SER A 551 -4.60 51.47 18.92
C SER A 551 -4.22 52.90 19.42
N PRO A 552 -3.84 53.23 20.69
CA PRO A 552 -3.65 52.42 21.92
C PRO A 552 -4.20 53.07 23.24
N ASP A 553 -3.72 52.59 24.40
CA ASP A 553 -3.61 53.23 25.75
C ASP A 553 -4.88 53.56 26.59
N SER A 554 -4.85 53.64 27.94
CA SER A 554 -3.99 52.99 28.97
C SER A 554 -4.53 53.21 30.42
N THR A 555 -4.06 52.41 31.39
CA THR A 555 -4.03 52.62 32.89
C THR A 555 -5.26 52.42 33.82
N SER A 556 -4.91 52.01 35.06
CA SER A 556 -5.53 52.23 36.40
C SER A 556 -6.70 51.38 36.97
N THR A 557 -6.32 50.33 37.71
CA THR A 557 -6.69 50.00 39.12
C THR A 557 -7.94 50.63 39.79
N SER A 558 -8.82 49.79 40.38
CA SER A 558 -8.97 49.61 41.87
C SER A 558 -10.19 48.75 42.26
N GLU A 559 -10.30 48.37 43.54
CA GLU A 559 -11.31 47.45 44.09
C GLU A 559 -12.61 48.14 44.55
N HIS A 560 -13.73 47.42 44.61
CA HIS A 560 -14.40 47.05 45.88
C HIS A 560 -15.67 46.17 45.67
N SER A 561 -16.36 45.82 46.76
CA SER A 561 -17.27 44.66 46.86
C SER A 561 -18.67 44.98 47.42
N SER A 562 -19.47 43.93 47.68
CA SER A 562 -20.84 43.88 48.24
C SER A 562 -21.97 44.26 47.27
N LEU A 563 -23.01 43.46 47.01
CA LEU A 563 -23.96 42.63 47.83
C LEU A 563 -25.18 43.41 48.37
N ILE A 564 -26.28 43.42 47.59
CA ILE A 564 -27.65 43.44 48.11
C ILE A 564 -28.52 42.44 47.29
N LYS A 565 -29.40 41.71 48.01
CA LYS A 565 -30.48 40.78 47.59
C LYS A 565 -31.77 41.20 48.36
N PRO A 566 -32.95 40.54 48.25
CA PRO A 566 -33.42 39.43 47.40
C PRO A 566 -34.57 39.94 46.49
N ASP A 567 -35.76 39.36 46.20
CA ASP A 567 -36.49 38.07 46.44
C ASP A 567 -37.63 37.98 45.36
N THR A 568 -38.63 37.08 45.28
CA THR A 568 -39.18 36.03 46.16
C THR A 568 -39.85 34.90 45.34
N ALA A 569 -39.81 33.66 45.84
CA ALA A 569 -40.79 32.57 45.59
C ALA A 569 -40.94 32.01 44.13
N LEU A 570 -41.44 30.80 43.88
CA LEU A 570 -42.14 29.80 44.71
C LEU A 570 -41.50 28.40 44.67
N SER A 571 -41.62 27.68 45.80
CA SER A 571 -41.55 26.22 45.92
C SER A 571 -42.99 25.63 45.96
N SER A 572 -43.29 24.32 46.03
CA SER A 572 -42.56 23.19 46.62
C SER A 572 -43.14 21.81 46.25
N ASN A 573 -42.40 20.76 46.61
CA ASN A 573 -42.86 19.44 47.07
C ASN A 573 -43.84 18.60 46.22
N MET A 574 -43.34 17.44 45.76
CA MET A 574 -44.00 16.15 45.99
C MET A 574 -42.95 15.09 46.37
N THR A 575 -43.26 14.27 47.37
CA THR A 575 -42.34 13.25 47.92
C THR A 575 -42.75 11.85 47.46
N PRO A 576 -41.87 11.06 46.83
CA PRO A 576 -42.17 9.66 46.52
C PRO A 576 -42.26 8.78 47.79
N PRO A 577 -42.95 7.61 47.74
CA PRO A 577 -43.07 6.70 48.89
C PRO A 577 -41.72 6.06 49.28
N PRO A 578 -41.64 5.36 50.43
CA PRO A 578 -40.50 4.50 50.78
C PRO A 578 -40.47 3.24 49.90
N GLY A 579 -40.11 3.41 48.62
CA GLY A 579 -39.85 2.32 47.70
C GLY A 579 -38.66 1.49 48.19
N VAL A 580 -38.80 0.17 48.17
CA VAL A 580 -37.79 -0.78 48.65
C VAL A 580 -36.48 -0.61 47.85
N ARG A 581 -35.50 0.07 48.44
CA ARG A 581 -34.13 0.06 47.93
C ARG A 581 -33.51 -1.29 48.29
N LEU A 582 -33.26 -2.12 47.28
CA LEU A 582 -32.39 -3.28 47.44
C LEU A 582 -31.00 -2.79 47.85
N HIS A 583 -30.55 -3.17 49.05
CA HIS A 583 -29.16 -2.99 49.42
C HIS A 583 -28.31 -3.85 48.48
N HIS A 584 -27.18 -3.30 48.02
CA HIS A 584 -26.20 -3.95 47.14
C HIS A 584 -25.43 -5.12 47.81
N ARG A 585 -26.03 -5.78 48.79
CA ARG A 585 -25.53 -6.92 49.58
C ARG A 585 -26.71 -7.74 50.09
N ALA A 586 -26.84 -8.99 49.65
CA ALA A 586 -27.76 -9.95 50.24
C ALA A 586 -27.08 -10.69 51.41
N VAL A 587 -27.82 -10.97 52.49
CA VAL A 587 -27.34 -11.79 53.61
C VAL A 587 -28.08 -13.12 53.57
N VAL A 588 -27.36 -14.21 53.25
CA VAL A 588 -27.92 -15.56 53.32
C VAL A 588 -27.86 -16.06 54.76
N VAL A 589 -29.02 -16.43 55.30
CA VAL A 589 -29.13 -17.19 56.54
C VAL A 589 -29.64 -18.58 56.18
N ALA A 590 -28.84 -19.61 56.43
CA ALA A 590 -29.25 -20.99 56.20
C ALA A 590 -30.34 -21.40 57.20
N ALA A 591 -31.52 -21.74 56.70
CA ALA A 591 -32.67 -22.15 57.50
C ALA A 591 -32.84 -23.67 57.48
N GLU A 592 -31.99 -24.39 58.21
CA GLU A 592 -32.20 -25.82 58.50
C GLU A 592 -32.79 -26.05 59.90
N THR A 593 -33.62 -27.07 60.03
CA THR A 593 -34.51 -27.26 61.18
C THR A 593 -33.87 -28.09 62.29
N GLY A 594 -32.91 -27.49 63.02
CA GLY A 594 -32.44 -27.98 64.32
C GLY A 594 -30.95 -28.32 64.38
N GLY A 595 -30.17 -27.38 64.91
CA GLY A 595 -28.73 -27.54 65.17
C GLY A 595 -28.17 -26.26 65.79
N ALA A 596 -27.15 -26.37 66.65
CA ALA A 596 -26.63 -25.22 67.40
C ALA A 596 -26.00 -24.16 66.46
N ILE A 597 -26.35 -22.89 66.69
CA ILE A 597 -25.85 -21.74 65.91
C ILE A 597 -24.35 -21.54 66.19
N GLY A 598 -23.50 -21.70 65.17
CA GLY A 598 -22.05 -21.66 65.35
C GLY A 598 -21.21 -21.48 64.08
N GLY A 599 -21.24 -20.29 63.48
CA GLY A 599 -20.09 -19.76 62.73
C GLY A 599 -19.92 -20.15 61.25
N MET A 600 -20.74 -19.55 60.36
CA MET A 600 -20.24 -19.09 59.04
C MET A 600 -21.16 -18.01 58.43
N VAL A 601 -20.88 -16.74 58.75
CA VAL A 601 -21.44 -15.59 58.01
C VAL A 601 -20.41 -15.17 56.98
N ARG A 602 -20.72 -15.32 55.69
CA ARG A 602 -19.88 -14.81 54.58
C ARG A 602 -20.61 -13.68 53.87
N GLN A 603 -19.91 -12.56 53.69
CA GLN A 603 -20.35 -11.49 52.79
C GLN A 603 -19.80 -11.81 51.39
N LEU A 604 -20.68 -11.79 50.38
CA LEU A 604 -20.35 -12.04 48.98
C LEU A 604 -20.83 -10.85 48.13
N SER A 605 -20.28 -10.67 46.93
CA SER A 605 -20.85 -9.74 45.95
C SER A 605 -22.13 -10.33 45.31
N ILE A 606 -22.92 -9.50 44.62
CA ILE A 606 -24.13 -9.96 43.94
C ILE A 606 -23.82 -10.97 42.83
N ASP A 607 -22.67 -10.81 42.18
CA ASP A 607 -22.12 -11.65 41.09
C ASP A 607 -21.59 -13.00 41.62
N GLN A 608 -21.26 -13.08 42.90
CA GLN A 608 -20.92 -14.32 43.58
C GLN A 608 -22.17 -15.10 44.04
N PHE A 609 -23.34 -14.44 44.15
CA PHE A 609 -24.60 -15.07 44.55
C PHE A 609 -25.07 -16.12 43.53
N GLU A 610 -24.92 -15.83 42.22
CA GLU A 610 -25.22 -16.78 41.14
C GLU A 610 -24.37 -18.06 41.21
N ASN A 611 -23.16 -17.97 41.78
CA ASN A 611 -22.24 -19.11 41.88
C ASN A 611 -22.54 -20.00 43.11
N GLU A 612 -23.01 -19.43 44.22
CA GLU A 612 -23.58 -20.24 45.33
C GLU A 612 -24.91 -20.89 44.93
N GLY A 613 -25.75 -20.23 44.12
CA GLY A 613 -27.00 -20.82 43.61
C GLY A 613 -26.80 -22.17 42.90
N ARG A 614 -25.63 -22.40 42.27
CA ARG A 614 -25.26 -23.67 41.62
C ARG A 614 -25.02 -24.82 42.61
N ARG A 615 -24.81 -24.53 43.90
CA ARG A 615 -24.47 -25.51 44.95
C ARG A 615 -25.68 -25.98 45.76
N VAL A 616 -26.79 -25.23 45.72
CA VAL A 616 -27.96 -25.42 46.61
C VAL A 616 -29.10 -26.22 45.96
N SER A 617 -29.10 -26.38 44.63
CA SER A 617 -30.23 -26.97 43.90
C SER A 617 -30.25 -28.51 43.90
N TYR A 618 -30.65 -29.11 45.03
CA TYR A 618 -31.18 -30.48 45.07
C TYR A 618 -32.65 -30.47 44.64
N GLY A 619 -32.89 -30.45 43.32
CA GLY A 619 -34.21 -30.52 42.68
C GLY A 619 -34.28 -31.61 41.61
N THR A 620 -35.47 -32.11 41.30
CA THR A 620 -35.64 -33.26 40.40
C THR A 620 -35.15 -32.99 38.96
N PRO A 621 -34.63 -34.01 38.24
CA PRO A 621 -33.77 -33.79 37.07
C PRO A 621 -34.42 -33.01 35.92
N GLU A 622 -35.73 -33.20 35.72
CA GLU A 622 -36.44 -32.72 34.52
C GLU A 622 -36.63 -31.18 34.54
N ASN A 623 -36.96 -30.61 35.71
CA ASN A 623 -37.09 -29.17 35.86
C ASN A 623 -35.73 -28.45 35.82
N ALA A 624 -34.66 -29.09 36.29
CA ALA A 624 -33.31 -28.56 36.19
C ALA A 624 -32.85 -28.39 34.73
N THR A 625 -33.27 -29.29 33.83
CA THR A 625 -32.99 -29.19 32.39
C THR A 625 -33.79 -28.07 31.72
N ALA A 626 -35.04 -27.83 32.13
CA ALA A 626 -35.84 -26.71 31.60
C ALA A 626 -35.30 -25.34 32.06
N ALA A 627 -34.92 -25.21 33.34
CA ALA A 627 -34.31 -24.00 33.87
C ALA A 627 -32.94 -23.70 33.21
N ARG A 628 -32.08 -24.71 33.04
CA ARG A 628 -30.83 -24.57 32.27
C ARG A 628 -31.10 -24.11 30.84
N LYS A 629 -32.02 -24.75 30.10
CA LYS A 629 -32.35 -24.35 28.72
C LYS A 629 -32.97 -22.95 28.56
N LEU A 630 -33.47 -22.33 29.64
CA LEU A 630 -33.90 -20.93 29.63
C LEU A 630 -32.76 -19.96 29.97
N LEU A 631 -31.89 -20.30 30.92
CA LEU A 631 -30.72 -19.47 31.29
C LEU A 631 -29.59 -19.54 30.25
N ASP A 632 -29.26 -20.74 29.75
CA ASP A 632 -28.29 -20.95 28.64
C ASP A 632 -28.75 -20.26 27.34
N ARG A 633 -30.06 -20.01 27.19
CA ARG A 633 -30.62 -19.24 26.07
C ARG A 633 -30.43 -17.72 26.19
N GLN A 634 -30.00 -17.24 27.35
CA GLN A 634 -29.87 -15.81 27.64
C GLN A 634 -28.43 -15.39 28.02
N MET A 635 -27.55 -16.36 28.28
CA MET A 635 -26.11 -16.18 28.46
C MET A 635 -25.33 -16.96 27.39
N SER A 636 -25.13 -16.35 26.22
CA SER A 636 -24.26 -16.93 25.18
C SER A 636 -22.81 -16.97 25.67
N ILE A 637 -22.22 -18.16 25.68
CA ILE A 637 -20.77 -18.38 25.89
C ILE A 637 -19.94 -17.87 24.69
N ASN A 638 -20.60 -17.52 23.58
CA ASN A 638 -19.99 -17.26 22.28
C ASN A 638 -19.91 -15.76 21.96
N SER A 639 -19.28 -14.94 22.82
CA SER A 639 -18.72 -13.64 22.38
C SER A 639 -17.23 -13.80 22.08
N ILE A 640 -16.77 -13.23 20.97
CA ILE A 640 -15.36 -13.34 20.56
C ILE A 640 -14.40 -12.77 21.63
N PRO A 641 -14.66 -11.62 22.28
CA PRO A 641 -13.83 -11.15 23.39
C PRO A 641 -13.66 -12.19 24.52
N LYS A 642 -14.73 -12.90 24.91
CA LYS A 642 -14.66 -13.98 25.91
C LYS A 642 -13.89 -15.20 25.40
N LYS A 643 -14.06 -15.57 24.12
CA LYS A 643 -13.24 -16.61 23.45
C LYS A 643 -11.75 -16.24 23.55
N VAL A 644 -11.40 -14.99 23.26
CA VAL A 644 -10.01 -14.51 23.30
C VAL A 644 -9.44 -14.50 24.71
N ILE A 645 -10.13 -13.90 25.68
CA ILE A 645 -9.68 -13.84 27.08
C ILE A 645 -9.49 -15.26 27.64
N ALA A 646 -10.45 -16.17 27.43
CA ALA A 646 -10.32 -17.57 27.88
C ALA A 646 -9.20 -18.35 27.17
N SER A 647 -8.83 -17.94 25.95
CA SER A 647 -7.76 -18.58 25.16
C SER A 647 -6.38 -18.04 25.50
N LEU A 648 -6.24 -16.73 25.74
CA LEU A 648 -4.96 -16.04 25.83
C LEU A 648 -4.58 -15.57 27.24
N LEU A 649 -5.53 -15.16 28.09
CA LEU A 649 -5.22 -14.61 29.42
C LEU A 649 -4.86 -15.73 30.41
N LYS A 650 -3.63 -16.24 30.30
CA LYS A 650 -3.14 -17.40 31.06
C LYS A 650 -1.77 -17.10 31.71
N PRO A 651 -1.68 -16.19 32.69
CA PRO A 651 -0.40 -15.72 33.24
C PRO A 651 0.56 -16.86 33.67
N ARG A 652 0.03 -17.89 34.37
CA ARG A 652 0.78 -19.07 34.85
C ARG A 652 0.89 -20.24 33.87
N GLY A 653 0.28 -20.13 32.69
CA GLY A 653 -0.01 -21.31 31.85
C GLY A 653 0.01 -21.08 30.35
N TRP A 654 0.29 -19.86 29.88
CA TRP A 654 0.56 -19.61 28.48
C TRP A 654 1.89 -20.26 28.08
N LYS A 655 1.91 -20.80 26.86
CA LYS A 655 3.09 -21.28 26.16
C LYS A 655 2.91 -20.88 24.69
N PRO A 656 4.00 -20.56 23.96
CA PRO A 656 3.89 -20.35 22.52
C PRO A 656 3.27 -21.59 21.86
N PRO A 657 2.32 -21.43 20.93
CA PRO A 657 1.65 -22.56 20.32
C PRO A 657 2.59 -23.30 19.36
N VAL A 658 2.72 -24.62 19.54
CA VAL A 658 3.63 -25.50 18.75
C VAL A 658 3.30 -25.50 17.25
N ARG A 659 2.11 -25.03 16.88
CA ARG A 659 1.80 -24.59 15.51
C ARG A 659 1.59 -23.09 15.56
N ARG A 660 2.37 -22.34 14.78
CA ARG A 660 2.30 -20.86 14.79
C ARG A 660 0.98 -20.29 14.27
N GLN A 661 0.13 -21.08 13.61
CA GLN A 661 -1.21 -20.69 13.18
C GLN A 661 -2.01 -20.03 14.31
N PHE A 662 -2.64 -18.89 14.03
CA PHE A 662 -3.46 -18.16 14.99
C PHE A 662 -4.86 -18.80 15.17
N PHE A 663 -5.47 -18.64 16.35
CA PHE A 663 -6.68 -19.39 16.76
C PHE A 663 -8.02 -18.67 16.48
N LEU A 664 -7.97 -17.44 15.98
CA LEU A 664 -9.10 -16.71 15.42
C LEU A 664 -9.00 -16.69 13.89
N ASP A 665 -10.14 -16.69 13.20
CA ASP A 665 -10.17 -16.34 11.78
C ASP A 665 -10.29 -14.81 11.55
N CYS A 666 -10.17 -14.38 10.30
CA CYS A 666 -10.18 -12.97 9.92
C CYS A 666 -11.51 -12.27 10.24
N ASN A 667 -12.65 -12.97 10.25
CA ASN A 667 -13.96 -12.42 10.59
C ASN A 667 -14.12 -12.29 12.10
N GLU A 668 -13.61 -13.24 12.88
CA GLU A 668 -13.58 -13.09 14.34
C GLU A 668 -12.70 -11.90 14.76
N ILE A 669 -11.58 -11.66 14.07
CA ILE A 669 -10.80 -10.43 14.26
C ILE A 669 -11.56 -9.19 13.76
N ALA A 670 -12.33 -9.29 12.65
CA ALA A 670 -13.18 -8.20 12.18
C ALA A 670 -14.18 -7.75 13.26
N ASP A 671 -14.98 -8.67 13.79
CA ASP A 671 -15.99 -8.41 14.81
C ASP A 671 -15.38 -7.85 16.10
N LEU A 672 -14.18 -8.31 16.47
CA LEU A 672 -13.42 -7.79 17.62
C LEU A 672 -12.95 -6.36 17.37
N CYS A 673 -12.34 -6.08 16.21
CA CYS A 673 -11.92 -4.74 15.81
C CYS A 673 -13.11 -3.79 15.72
N ASP A 674 -14.21 -4.19 15.07
CA ASP A 674 -15.46 -3.43 14.97
C ASP A 674 -16.07 -3.10 16.34
N SER A 675 -15.96 -4.02 17.30
CA SER A 675 -16.45 -3.80 18.66
C SER A 675 -15.56 -2.85 19.45
N ALA A 676 -14.24 -2.90 19.25
CA ALA A 676 -13.32 -1.93 19.84
C ALA A 676 -13.43 -0.54 19.18
N GLU A 677 -13.64 -0.48 17.86
CA GLU A 677 -13.73 0.77 17.09
C GLU A 677 -14.88 1.66 17.57
N ARG A 678 -16.06 1.06 17.81
CA ARG A 678 -17.23 1.75 18.37
C ARG A 678 -16.95 2.37 19.75
N ILE A 679 -16.04 1.79 20.53
CA ILE A 679 -15.63 2.33 21.83
C ILE A 679 -14.66 3.49 21.58
N PHE A 680 -13.56 3.27 20.85
CA PHE A 680 -12.55 4.30 20.60
C PHE A 680 -13.08 5.53 19.87
N SER A 681 -14.05 5.38 18.95
CA SER A 681 -14.73 6.50 18.28
C SER A 681 -15.60 7.34 19.20
N SER A 682 -15.99 6.81 20.36
CA SER A 682 -16.75 7.53 21.40
C SER A 682 -15.88 8.10 22.53
N GLU A 683 -14.65 7.60 22.68
CA GLU A 683 -13.67 8.11 23.64
C GLU A 683 -13.00 9.41 23.13
N PRO A 684 -12.59 10.34 24.02
CA PRO A 684 -11.85 11.55 23.64
C PRO A 684 -10.41 11.25 23.20
N SER A 685 -9.79 12.16 22.43
CA SER A 685 -8.40 11.99 21.96
C SER A 685 -7.36 12.06 23.09
N VAL A 686 -7.70 12.70 24.22
CA VAL A 686 -7.01 12.54 25.51
C VAL A 686 -7.98 11.91 26.50
N LEU A 687 -7.71 10.67 26.92
CA LEU A 687 -8.51 9.97 27.93
C LEU A 687 -8.42 10.71 29.27
N ARG A 688 -9.50 10.75 30.06
CA ARG A 688 -9.51 11.39 31.39
C ARG A 688 -9.72 10.30 32.45
N LEU A 689 -8.62 9.86 33.08
CA LEU A 689 -8.53 8.67 33.93
C LEU A 689 -8.39 9.00 35.42
N LYS A 690 -8.49 7.98 36.28
CA LYS A 690 -8.39 8.09 37.74
C LYS A 690 -7.35 7.15 38.34
N ALA A 691 -7.04 7.36 39.61
CA ALA A 691 -6.18 6.46 40.38
C ALA A 691 -7.02 5.47 41.22
N PRO A 692 -6.57 4.21 41.41
CA PRO A 692 -5.28 3.68 41.01
C PRO A 692 -5.30 3.09 39.59
N VAL A 693 -4.14 3.10 38.92
CA VAL A 693 -3.96 2.59 37.56
C VAL A 693 -2.58 1.95 37.41
N LYS A 694 -2.48 0.88 36.62
CA LYS A 694 -1.21 0.31 36.14
C LYS A 694 -0.90 0.87 34.76
N ILE A 695 0.31 1.35 34.56
CA ILE A 695 0.80 1.87 33.28
C ILE A 695 1.83 0.89 32.70
N PHE A 696 1.66 0.55 31.43
CA PHE A 696 2.52 -0.35 30.64
C PHE A 696 3.09 0.42 29.44
N GLY A 697 4.40 0.31 29.22
CA GLY A 697 5.07 0.83 28.02
C GLY A 697 5.07 -0.21 26.87
N ASP A 698 6.00 -0.04 25.94
CA ASP A 698 6.16 -0.86 24.73
C ASP A 698 6.09 -2.37 25.02
N LEU A 699 5.31 -3.09 24.22
CA LEU A 699 5.14 -4.55 24.33
C LEU A 699 5.68 -5.32 23.11
N HIS A 700 5.65 -4.72 21.92
CA HIS A 700 6.29 -5.21 20.70
C HIS A 700 6.16 -6.74 20.49
N GLY A 701 4.92 -7.27 20.52
CA GLY A 701 4.67 -8.71 20.32
C GLY A 701 5.36 -9.66 21.33
N GLN A 702 5.96 -9.18 22.43
CA GLN A 702 6.56 -10.02 23.48
C GLN A 702 5.49 -10.51 24.49
N PHE A 703 4.48 -11.22 23.97
CA PHE A 703 3.31 -11.69 24.74
C PHE A 703 3.68 -12.51 25.99
N GLY A 704 4.79 -13.26 25.96
CA GLY A 704 5.31 -13.98 27.12
C GLY A 704 5.63 -13.05 28.31
N ASP A 705 6.16 -11.86 28.05
CA ASP A 705 6.46 -10.87 29.10
C ASP A 705 5.19 -10.18 29.62
N LEU A 706 4.20 -9.94 28.75
CA LEU A 706 2.86 -9.49 29.18
C LEU A 706 2.20 -10.50 30.13
N MET A 707 2.32 -11.81 29.85
CA MET A 707 1.81 -12.86 30.74
C MET A 707 2.58 -12.93 32.07
N ARG A 708 3.91 -12.72 32.06
CA ARG A 708 4.72 -12.64 33.29
C ARG A 708 4.34 -11.44 34.16
N LEU A 709 4.19 -10.26 33.57
CA LEU A 709 3.73 -9.05 34.26
C LEU A 709 2.35 -9.25 34.88
N PHE A 710 1.42 -9.90 34.18
CA PHE A 710 0.10 -10.23 34.72
C PHE A 710 0.12 -11.32 35.81
N ASP A 711 1.14 -12.17 35.89
CA ASP A 711 1.25 -13.18 36.96
C ASP A 711 1.82 -12.57 38.23
N GLU A 712 2.94 -11.85 38.10
CA GLU A 712 3.68 -11.30 39.23
C GLU A 712 3.01 -10.06 39.82
N TYR A 713 2.35 -9.24 38.99
CA TYR A 713 1.75 -7.96 39.38
C TYR A 713 0.24 -7.87 39.18
N GLY A 714 -0.44 -9.00 38.91
CA GLY A 714 -1.90 -9.10 38.83
C GLY A 714 -2.47 -8.89 37.42
N ALA A 715 -3.52 -9.65 37.10
CA ALA A 715 -4.08 -9.79 35.76
C ALA A 715 -5.45 -9.11 35.60
N PRO A 716 -5.77 -8.55 34.41
CA PRO A 716 -7.04 -7.88 34.11
C PRO A 716 -8.20 -8.89 33.99
N SER A 717 -8.66 -9.41 35.12
CA SER A 717 -9.75 -10.39 35.24
C SER A 717 -10.41 -10.35 36.62
N THR A 718 -11.60 -10.91 36.75
CA THR A 718 -12.35 -10.99 38.03
C THR A 718 -11.70 -11.87 39.10
N ALA A 719 -10.71 -12.69 38.75
CA ALA A 719 -9.88 -13.46 39.68
C ALA A 719 -8.53 -12.78 39.97
N GLY A 720 -8.17 -11.75 39.20
CA GLY A 720 -7.10 -10.80 39.48
C GLY A 720 -7.67 -9.54 40.12
N ASP A 721 -7.44 -8.38 39.51
CA ASP A 721 -7.63 -7.08 40.18
C ASP A 721 -8.39 -5.99 39.40
N ILE A 722 -8.94 -6.32 38.22
CA ILE A 722 -9.68 -5.35 37.37
C ILE A 722 -10.92 -4.71 38.04
N ALA A 723 -11.37 -5.26 39.18
CA ALA A 723 -12.44 -4.69 39.99
C ALA A 723 -11.99 -3.52 40.89
N TYR A 724 -10.68 -3.23 40.97
CA TYR A 724 -10.15 -2.18 41.86
C TYR A 724 -8.94 -1.38 41.35
N ILE A 725 -8.35 -1.74 40.21
CA ILE A 725 -7.28 -0.98 39.55
C ILE A 725 -7.45 -0.98 38.03
N ASP A 726 -7.30 0.20 37.42
CA ASP A 726 -7.40 0.37 35.97
C ASP A 726 -6.07 0.00 35.27
N TYR A 727 -6.11 -0.18 33.97
CA TYR A 727 -5.00 -0.59 33.11
C TYR A 727 -4.84 0.38 31.94
N LEU A 728 -3.69 1.03 31.85
CA LEU A 728 -3.29 1.91 30.75
C LEU A 728 -2.07 1.34 30.04
N PHE A 729 -2.14 1.21 28.71
CA PHE A 729 -1.01 0.83 27.87
C PHE A 729 -0.67 1.97 26.90
N LEU A 730 0.62 2.27 26.74
CA LEU A 730 1.11 3.51 26.12
C LEU A 730 1.33 3.47 24.60
N GLY A 731 1.31 2.29 23.98
CA GLY A 731 1.55 2.11 22.55
C GLY A 731 2.49 0.95 22.24
N ASP A 732 2.84 0.82 20.96
CA ASP A 732 3.80 -0.16 20.40
C ASP A 732 3.49 -1.58 20.88
N TYR A 733 2.28 -2.03 20.52
CA TYR A 733 1.75 -3.36 20.82
C TYR A 733 2.34 -4.43 19.89
N VAL A 734 2.69 -4.02 18.67
CA VAL A 734 3.02 -4.87 17.53
C VAL A 734 4.46 -4.67 17.04
N ASP A 735 4.86 -5.45 16.03
CA ASP A 735 6.22 -5.53 15.47
C ASP A 735 7.28 -6.09 16.43
N ARG A 736 8.47 -6.41 15.88
CA ARG A 736 9.71 -6.81 16.56
C ARG A 736 9.70 -8.13 17.36
N GLY A 737 8.61 -8.49 18.03
CA GLY A 737 8.45 -9.73 18.80
C GLY A 737 7.34 -10.64 18.26
N GLN A 738 7.46 -11.94 18.57
CA GLN A 738 6.89 -13.03 17.77
C GLN A 738 5.36 -13.24 17.85
N HIS A 739 4.66 -12.48 18.71
CA HIS A 739 3.27 -12.73 19.11
C HIS A 739 2.43 -11.44 19.16
N SER A 740 2.59 -10.57 18.15
CA SER A 740 1.82 -9.33 17.99
C SER A 740 0.31 -9.60 17.89
N LEU A 741 -0.09 -10.72 17.27
CA LEU A 741 -1.50 -11.12 17.18
C LEU A 741 -2.10 -11.43 18.55
N GLU A 742 -1.43 -12.20 19.41
CA GLU A 742 -1.89 -12.43 20.78
C GLU A 742 -1.93 -11.14 21.59
N THR A 743 -0.88 -10.31 21.52
CA THR A 743 -0.83 -9.04 22.26
C THR A 743 -1.99 -8.14 21.85
N MET A 744 -2.16 -7.86 20.55
CA MET A 744 -3.18 -6.93 20.10
C MET A 744 -4.59 -7.47 20.33
N THR A 745 -4.86 -8.73 19.99
CA THR A 745 -6.22 -9.29 20.17
C THR A 745 -6.60 -9.44 21.64
N LEU A 746 -5.68 -9.79 22.54
CA LEU A 746 -5.99 -9.82 23.98
C LEU A 746 -6.31 -8.41 24.50
N LEU A 747 -5.51 -7.40 24.14
CA LEU A 747 -5.74 -6.03 24.58
C LEU A 747 -7.07 -5.47 24.04
N LEU A 748 -7.43 -5.78 22.79
CA LEU A 748 -8.75 -5.42 22.23
C LEU A 748 -9.90 -6.17 22.93
N ALA A 749 -9.74 -7.46 23.22
CA ALA A 749 -10.76 -8.24 23.92
C ALA A 749 -11.00 -7.73 25.35
N LEU A 750 -9.91 -7.38 26.06
CA LEU A 750 -9.96 -6.73 27.36
C LEU A 750 -10.61 -5.34 27.27
N LYS A 751 -10.31 -4.55 26.23
CA LYS A 751 -10.97 -3.26 25.99
C LYS A 751 -12.47 -3.39 25.73
N VAL A 752 -12.93 -4.44 25.04
CA VAL A 752 -14.35 -4.65 24.74
C VAL A 752 -15.14 -5.16 25.95
N GLU A 753 -14.58 -6.05 26.77
CA GLU A 753 -15.28 -6.56 27.98
C GLU A 753 -15.13 -5.62 29.20
N TYR A 754 -14.06 -4.81 29.26
CA TYR A 754 -13.79 -3.88 30.36
C TYR A 754 -13.49 -2.44 29.88
N PRO A 755 -14.38 -1.81 29.09
CA PRO A 755 -14.11 -0.54 28.39
C PRO A 755 -13.84 0.66 29.30
N GLN A 756 -14.21 0.58 30.58
CA GLN A 756 -14.02 1.63 31.58
C GLN A 756 -12.80 1.40 32.51
N ASN A 757 -12.12 0.26 32.39
CA ASN A 757 -10.96 -0.11 33.22
C ASN A 757 -9.72 -0.48 32.39
N VAL A 758 -9.85 -0.62 31.07
CA VAL A 758 -8.75 -0.93 30.15
C VAL A 758 -8.68 0.20 29.12
N HIS A 759 -7.49 0.76 28.95
CA HIS A 759 -7.21 1.95 28.17
C HIS A 759 -5.97 1.71 27.32
N LEU A 760 -6.11 1.91 26.01
CA LEU A 760 -5.04 1.79 25.03
C LEU A 760 -4.89 3.17 24.37
N ILE A 761 -3.68 3.71 24.35
CA ILE A 761 -3.36 4.87 23.49
C ILE A 761 -2.48 4.41 22.32
N ARG A 762 -2.24 5.30 21.35
CA ARG A 762 -1.52 4.98 20.11
C ARG A 762 -0.01 5.13 20.26
N GLY A 763 0.76 4.12 19.84
CA GLY A 763 2.19 4.22 19.59
C GLY A 763 2.54 4.48 18.12
N ASN A 764 3.81 4.64 17.79
CA ASN A 764 4.24 4.90 16.42
C ASN A 764 4.26 3.63 15.56
N HIS A 765 4.31 2.44 16.17
CA HIS A 765 4.13 1.16 15.48
C HIS A 765 2.66 0.84 15.19
N GLU A 766 1.70 1.57 15.76
CA GLU A 766 0.30 1.56 15.32
C GLU A 766 0.07 2.46 14.07
N ALA A 767 0.99 2.40 13.11
CA ALA A 767 0.93 3.06 11.79
C ALA A 767 1.34 2.09 10.67
N ALA A 768 0.64 2.15 9.52
CA ALA A 768 0.69 1.10 8.50
C ALA A 768 2.02 1.04 7.73
N ASP A 769 2.64 2.18 7.45
CA ASP A 769 3.99 2.27 6.87
C ASP A 769 5.04 1.62 7.78
N ILE A 770 4.93 1.85 9.09
CA ILE A 770 5.83 1.30 10.10
C ILE A 770 5.61 -0.21 10.28
N ASN A 771 4.38 -0.66 10.52
CA ASN A 771 4.12 -2.07 10.82
C ASN A 771 3.97 -2.98 9.56
N ALA A 772 3.94 -2.39 8.36
CA ALA A 772 4.31 -3.09 7.13
C ALA A 772 5.80 -3.46 7.12
N LEU A 773 6.66 -2.58 7.64
CA LEU A 773 8.10 -2.75 7.64
C LEU A 773 8.57 -3.62 8.81
N PHE A 774 8.21 -3.31 10.05
CA PHE A 774 8.92 -3.82 11.24
C PHE A 774 8.49 -5.21 11.76
N GLY A 775 7.41 -5.81 11.27
CA GLY A 775 7.11 -7.23 11.51
C GLY A 775 5.64 -7.65 11.36
N PHE A 776 4.68 -6.81 11.73
CA PHE A 776 3.28 -7.20 11.93
C PHE A 776 2.60 -7.68 10.65
N ARG A 777 2.81 -7.00 9.52
CA ARG A 777 2.32 -7.46 8.20
C ARG A 777 2.95 -8.79 7.75
N ILE A 778 4.08 -9.19 8.33
CA ILE A 778 4.69 -10.50 8.08
C ILE A 778 4.06 -11.54 9.01
N GLU A 779 3.91 -11.22 10.31
CA GLU A 779 3.27 -12.10 11.30
C GLU A 779 1.82 -12.44 10.92
N CYS A 780 0.99 -11.46 10.55
CA CYS A 780 -0.40 -11.74 10.16
C CYS A 780 -0.49 -12.74 8.99
N ILE A 781 0.42 -12.63 8.02
CA ILE A 781 0.48 -13.51 6.84
C ILE A 781 1.02 -14.89 7.18
N GLU A 782 2.09 -14.96 7.97
CA GLU A 782 2.67 -16.22 8.45
C GLU A 782 1.65 -17.04 9.23
N ARG A 783 0.83 -16.39 10.05
CA ARG A 783 0.00 -17.04 11.07
C ARG A 783 -1.47 -17.18 10.71
N MET A 784 -1.97 -16.44 9.72
CA MET A 784 -3.35 -16.55 9.20
C MET A 784 -3.43 -16.95 7.72
N GLY A 785 -2.30 -16.99 6.99
CA GLY A 785 -2.28 -17.12 5.53
C GLY A 785 -2.32 -15.76 4.83
N GLU A 786 -1.94 -15.71 3.56
CA GLU A 786 -1.57 -14.45 2.90
C GLU A 786 -2.72 -13.44 2.81
N ARG A 787 -3.85 -13.81 2.20
CA ARG A 787 -5.05 -12.95 2.17
C ARG A 787 -5.60 -12.62 3.55
N ASP A 788 -5.85 -13.62 4.39
CA ASP A 788 -6.53 -13.42 5.67
C ASP A 788 -5.65 -12.61 6.63
N GLY A 789 -4.32 -12.75 6.52
CA GLY A 789 -3.31 -11.96 7.19
C GLY A 789 -3.20 -10.53 6.67
N ILE A 790 -3.17 -10.33 5.34
CA ILE A 790 -3.22 -8.99 4.72
C ILE A 790 -4.50 -8.28 5.15
N TRP A 791 -5.66 -8.95 5.05
CA TRP A 791 -6.95 -8.41 5.42
C TRP A 791 -7.00 -8.01 6.90
N THR A 792 -6.59 -8.91 7.81
CA THR A 792 -6.47 -8.64 9.25
C THR A 792 -5.58 -7.43 9.51
N TRP A 793 -4.43 -7.36 8.84
CA TRP A 793 -3.47 -6.27 8.96
C TRP A 793 -4.03 -4.92 8.49
N HIS A 794 -4.79 -4.87 7.38
CA HIS A 794 -5.51 -3.67 6.97
C HIS A 794 -6.64 -3.31 7.95
N ARG A 795 -7.42 -4.30 8.45
CA ARG A 795 -8.50 -4.06 9.43
C ARG A 795 -7.97 -3.48 10.73
N MET A 796 -6.86 -4.01 11.24
CA MET A 796 -6.21 -3.53 12.46
C MET A 796 -5.60 -2.14 12.24
N ASN A 797 -4.97 -1.84 11.11
CA ASN A 797 -4.50 -0.48 10.84
C ASN A 797 -5.63 0.56 10.69
N ARG A 798 -6.81 0.18 10.16
CA ARG A 798 -8.01 1.06 10.21
C ARG A 798 -8.46 1.33 11.65
N LEU A 799 -8.40 0.33 12.53
CA LEU A 799 -8.69 0.50 13.96
C LEU A 799 -7.64 1.38 14.67
N PHE A 800 -6.36 1.25 14.32
CA PHE A 800 -5.26 2.02 14.92
C PHE A 800 -5.41 3.53 14.69
N ASN A 801 -5.99 3.94 13.56
CA ASN A 801 -6.30 5.35 13.30
C ASN A 801 -7.34 5.94 14.26
N TRP A 802 -8.13 5.09 14.94
CA TRP A 802 -9.07 5.50 15.98
C TRP A 802 -8.50 5.48 17.41
N LEU A 803 -7.31 4.93 17.66
CA LEU A 803 -6.76 4.87 19.02
C LEU A 803 -6.61 6.27 19.63
N PRO A 804 -7.03 6.48 20.89
CA PRO A 804 -6.73 7.71 21.65
C PRO A 804 -5.23 8.01 21.66
N LEU A 805 -4.85 9.28 21.78
CA LEU A 805 -3.47 9.73 21.54
C LEU A 805 -2.69 10.03 22.83
N ALA A 806 -3.40 10.30 23.93
CA ALA A 806 -2.83 10.45 25.27
C ALA A 806 -3.86 10.09 26.35
N ALA A 807 -3.43 10.01 27.61
CA ALA A 807 -4.30 9.86 28.76
C ALA A 807 -3.85 10.77 29.92
N LEU A 808 -4.81 11.38 30.62
CA LEU A 808 -4.57 12.30 31.73
C LEU A 808 -5.20 11.72 33.01
N ILE A 809 -4.37 11.33 33.97
CA ILE A 809 -4.77 10.69 35.22
C ILE A 809 -4.89 11.75 36.33
N GLU A 810 -6.04 11.80 37.01
CA GLU A 810 -6.38 12.74 38.10
C GLU A 810 -6.07 14.23 37.81
N LYS A 811 -6.01 14.59 36.52
CA LYS A 811 -5.56 15.91 36.01
C LYS A 811 -4.13 16.30 36.39
N LYS A 812 -3.30 15.39 36.91
CA LYS A 812 -1.92 15.68 37.35
C LYS A 812 -0.83 14.93 36.61
N ILE A 813 -1.15 13.81 35.96
CA ILE A 813 -0.18 12.99 35.22
C ILE A 813 -0.66 12.84 33.79
N ILE A 814 0.11 13.30 32.81
CA ILE A 814 -0.14 13.03 31.39
C ILE A 814 0.65 11.79 30.96
N CYS A 815 0.06 10.99 30.07
CA CYS A 815 0.61 9.76 29.53
C CYS A 815 0.52 9.79 28.00
N MET A 816 1.62 9.51 27.32
CA MET A 816 1.74 9.56 25.85
C MET A 816 2.78 8.52 25.37
N HIS A 817 2.92 8.29 24.07
CA HIS A 817 3.94 7.38 23.55
C HIS A 817 5.29 8.08 23.33
N GLY A 818 5.29 9.03 22.38
CA GLY A 818 6.38 9.92 22.03
C GLY A 818 6.65 10.95 23.11
N GLY A 819 6.39 12.22 22.83
CA GLY A 819 6.63 13.29 23.79
C GLY A 819 6.03 14.63 23.35
N ILE A 820 6.41 15.70 24.04
CA ILE A 820 5.94 17.06 23.74
C ILE A 820 6.62 17.69 22.51
N GLY A 821 7.76 17.15 22.09
CA GLY A 821 8.50 17.54 20.89
C GLY A 821 8.73 19.05 20.78
N ARG A 822 8.42 19.62 19.61
CA ARG A 822 8.59 21.05 19.30
C ARG A 822 7.29 21.86 19.38
N SER A 823 6.13 21.20 19.31
CA SER A 823 4.85 21.86 19.02
C SER A 823 3.81 21.76 20.13
N ILE A 824 3.99 20.90 21.13
CA ILE A 824 2.97 20.63 22.17
C ILE A 824 3.31 21.40 23.45
N ASN A 825 2.62 22.51 23.65
CA ASN A 825 2.74 23.35 24.86
C ASN A 825 1.54 23.18 25.80
N HIS A 826 0.38 22.76 25.26
CA HIS A 826 -0.87 22.59 25.99
C HIS A 826 -1.58 21.27 25.65
N VAL A 827 -2.21 20.62 26.63
CA VAL A 827 -2.93 19.34 26.46
C VAL A 827 -4.10 19.49 25.47
N GLU A 828 -4.73 20.65 25.43
CA GLU A 828 -5.81 21.00 24.50
C GLU A 828 -5.39 20.85 23.03
N GLN A 829 -4.10 20.99 22.70
CA GLN A 829 -3.60 20.77 21.34
C GLN A 829 -3.74 19.31 20.89
N ILE A 830 -3.67 18.36 21.83
CA ILE A 830 -3.90 16.93 21.59
C ILE A 830 -5.41 16.63 21.56
N GLU A 831 -6.20 17.26 22.44
CA GLU A 831 -7.66 17.07 22.47
C GLU A 831 -8.36 17.53 21.20
N ASN A 832 -7.85 18.57 20.53
CA ASN A 832 -8.39 19.06 19.27
C ASN A 832 -8.11 18.14 18.06
N LEU A 833 -7.21 17.16 18.16
CA LEU A 833 -6.92 16.21 17.08
C LEU A 833 -8.13 15.28 16.86
N GLN A 834 -8.78 15.45 15.71
CA GLN A 834 -9.92 14.62 15.30
C GLN A 834 -9.46 13.23 14.88
N ARG A 835 -10.20 12.20 15.29
CA ARG A 835 -10.00 10.80 14.86
C ARG A 835 -11.16 10.35 13.96
N PRO A 836 -10.94 9.46 12.98
CA PRO A 836 -9.71 8.70 12.74
C PRO A 836 -8.64 9.57 12.07
N ILE A 837 -7.38 9.39 12.48
CA ILE A 837 -6.24 10.17 11.97
C ILE A 837 -5.15 9.23 11.44
N THR A 838 -4.56 9.56 10.29
CA THR A 838 -3.41 8.83 9.73
C THR A 838 -2.12 9.64 9.94
N MET A 839 -0.95 9.08 9.63
CA MET A 839 0.32 9.84 9.76
C MET A 839 0.42 10.94 8.69
N GLU A 840 -0.11 10.71 7.50
CA GLU A 840 -0.10 11.63 6.36
C GLU A 840 -1.11 12.79 6.53
N ALA A 841 -2.24 12.51 7.19
CA ALA A 841 -3.19 13.52 7.63
C ALA A 841 -2.79 14.15 8.99
N GLY A 842 -1.71 13.67 9.59
CA GLY A 842 -1.21 14.12 10.88
C GLY A 842 -0.56 15.50 10.81
N SER A 843 -0.83 16.33 11.81
CA SER A 843 -0.08 17.57 12.01
C SER A 843 1.25 17.30 12.72
N VAL A 844 2.11 18.32 12.82
CA VAL A 844 3.37 18.25 13.59
C VAL A 844 3.12 17.83 15.05
N VAL A 845 1.94 18.14 15.62
CA VAL A 845 1.51 17.68 16.95
C VAL A 845 1.43 16.16 17.02
N LEU A 846 0.85 15.48 16.02
CA LEU A 846 0.80 14.01 16.00
C LEU A 846 2.19 13.41 15.83
N MET A 847 3.04 14.03 15.00
CA MET A 847 4.41 13.55 14.79
C MET A 847 5.25 13.65 16.07
N ASP A 848 5.23 14.80 16.75
CA ASP A 848 5.90 15.00 18.04
C ASP A 848 5.38 14.01 19.11
N LEU A 849 4.05 13.85 19.20
CA LEU A 849 3.36 13.03 20.19
C LEU A 849 3.67 11.53 20.07
N LEU A 850 4.08 11.06 18.89
CA LEU A 850 4.41 9.65 18.63
C LEU A 850 5.92 9.39 18.47
N TRP A 851 6.73 10.38 18.10
CA TRP A 851 8.13 10.17 17.70
C TRP A 851 9.19 11.06 18.38
N SER A 852 8.81 12.02 19.22
CA SER A 852 9.81 12.84 19.93
C SER A 852 10.32 12.13 21.19
N ASP A 853 11.56 12.45 21.60
CA ASP A 853 12.24 11.88 22.78
C ASP A 853 12.74 12.99 23.72
N PRO A 854 12.96 12.71 25.02
CA PRO A 854 13.81 13.57 25.84
C PRO A 854 15.23 13.67 25.27
N THR A 855 15.97 14.73 25.59
CA THR A 855 17.41 14.80 25.29
C THR A 855 18.20 13.75 26.08
N GLU A 856 19.45 13.47 25.69
CA GLU A 856 20.28 12.40 26.27
C GLU A 856 20.38 12.44 27.81
N ASN A 857 20.33 13.63 28.43
CA ASN A 857 20.39 13.81 29.89
C ASN A 857 19.93 15.22 30.30
N ASP A 858 19.69 15.42 31.59
CA ASP A 858 19.20 16.66 32.22
C ASP A 858 20.13 17.90 32.04
N SER A 859 21.34 17.79 31.46
CA SER A 859 22.18 18.95 31.15
C SER A 859 22.04 19.48 29.71
N VAL A 860 21.13 18.92 28.91
CA VAL A 860 20.90 19.32 27.51
C VAL A 860 19.50 19.92 27.35
N GLU A 861 19.43 21.24 27.46
CA GLU A 861 18.20 22.04 27.29
C GLU A 861 17.84 22.30 25.82
N GLY A 862 16.60 22.73 25.59
CA GLY A 862 16.07 23.19 24.31
C GLY A 862 15.63 22.06 23.37
N LEU A 863 15.67 22.34 22.07
CA LEU A 863 15.36 21.37 21.02
C LEU A 863 16.63 20.95 20.28
N ARG A 864 16.74 19.66 19.95
CA ARG A 864 17.84 19.10 19.14
C ARG A 864 17.25 18.25 18.00
N PRO A 865 17.94 18.08 16.86
CA PRO A 865 17.54 17.09 15.86
C PRO A 865 17.61 15.67 16.44
N ASN A 866 16.61 14.83 16.17
CA ASN A 866 16.59 13.44 16.64
C ASN A 866 17.35 12.52 15.67
N ALA A 867 18.11 11.56 16.21
CA ALA A 867 18.80 10.54 15.44
C ALA A 867 17.85 9.57 14.70
N ARG A 868 16.58 9.45 15.12
CA ARG A 868 15.58 8.57 14.49
C ARG A 868 15.22 8.94 13.05
N GLY A 869 15.33 10.21 12.65
CA GLY A 869 15.04 10.61 11.27
C GLY A 869 14.97 12.13 11.01
N PRO A 870 15.06 12.56 9.73
CA PRO A 870 14.93 13.96 9.36
C PRO A 870 13.55 14.50 9.73
N GLY A 871 13.50 15.68 10.34
CA GLY A 871 12.25 16.31 10.78
C GLY A 871 11.82 15.94 12.21
N LEU A 872 12.43 14.93 12.84
CA LEU A 872 12.19 14.60 14.25
C LEU A 872 13.08 15.41 15.21
N VAL A 873 12.63 15.55 16.46
CA VAL A 873 13.32 16.32 17.51
C VAL A 873 13.43 15.56 18.83
N THR A 874 14.41 15.95 19.64
CA THR A 874 14.45 15.67 21.08
C THR A 874 14.25 16.96 21.88
N PHE A 875 13.66 16.88 23.07
CA PHE A 875 13.33 18.03 23.92
C PHE A 875 14.01 17.97 25.31
N GLY A 876 14.51 19.11 25.76
CA GLY A 876 15.23 19.26 27.02
C GLY A 876 14.33 19.30 28.26
N PRO A 877 14.92 19.27 29.47
CA PRO A 877 14.18 19.31 30.72
C PRO A 877 13.49 20.67 30.93
N ASP A 878 14.02 21.75 30.36
CA ASP A 878 13.40 23.08 30.30
C ASP A 878 11.99 23.02 29.67
N ARG A 879 11.84 22.30 28.55
CA ARG A 879 10.54 22.10 27.88
C ARG A 879 9.59 21.25 28.71
N VAL A 880 10.10 20.22 29.41
CA VAL A 880 9.28 19.39 30.32
C VAL A 880 8.75 20.23 31.48
N MET A 881 9.60 21.03 32.12
CA MET A 881 9.20 21.91 33.23
C MET A 881 8.20 22.98 32.76
N GLU A 882 8.44 23.59 31.60
CA GLU A 882 7.52 24.56 31.00
C GLU A 882 6.16 23.93 30.69
N PHE A 883 6.13 22.77 30.04
CA PHE A 883 4.89 22.05 29.75
C PHE A 883 4.12 21.66 31.02
N CYS A 884 4.81 21.13 32.03
CA CYS A 884 4.16 20.76 33.29
C CYS A 884 3.56 21.98 34.00
N ASN A 885 4.29 23.10 34.08
CA ASN A 885 3.80 24.35 34.65
C ASN A 885 2.60 24.92 33.87
N ASN A 886 2.66 24.92 32.53
CA ASN A 886 1.61 25.45 31.65
C ASN A 886 0.29 24.67 31.71
N ASN A 887 0.29 23.45 32.26
CA ASN A 887 -0.85 22.54 32.29
C ASN A 887 -1.23 22.07 33.71
N ASP A 888 -0.62 22.65 34.75
CA ASP A 888 -0.81 22.28 36.17
C ASP A 888 -0.49 20.78 36.47
N LEU A 889 0.46 20.20 35.73
CA LEU A 889 0.87 18.79 35.82
C LEU A 889 2.08 18.59 36.73
N GLN A 890 2.20 17.39 37.27
CA GLN A 890 3.30 16.94 38.12
C GLN A 890 4.27 16.00 37.37
N LEU A 891 3.78 15.28 36.36
CA LEU A 891 4.53 14.21 35.69
C LEU A 891 4.05 13.97 34.25
N ILE A 892 5.00 13.75 33.35
CA ILE A 892 4.82 13.10 32.04
C ILE A 892 5.26 11.64 32.17
N VAL A 893 4.43 10.68 31.76
CA VAL A 893 4.84 9.28 31.56
C VAL A 893 4.85 8.98 30.06
N ARG A 894 5.95 8.42 29.55
CA ARG A 894 6.13 8.12 28.13
C ARG A 894 6.81 6.78 27.88
N ALA A 895 6.81 6.28 26.64
CA ALA A 895 7.34 4.96 26.29
C ALA A 895 8.43 5.06 25.18
N HIS A 896 8.36 4.30 24.09
CA HIS A 896 9.12 4.48 22.82
C HIS A 896 10.67 4.38 22.87
N GLU A 897 11.28 4.30 24.06
CA GLU A 897 12.72 4.22 24.29
C GLU A 897 13.08 3.00 25.15
N CYS A 898 13.95 2.14 24.62
CA CYS A 898 14.47 0.99 25.36
C CYS A 898 15.48 1.44 26.44
N VAL A 899 15.00 1.59 27.67
CA VAL A 899 15.80 1.93 28.87
C VAL A 899 16.17 0.69 29.67
N MET A 900 17.40 0.65 30.22
CA MET A 900 18.02 -0.59 30.72
C MET A 900 17.29 -1.25 31.89
N ASP A 901 16.73 -0.46 32.82
CA ASP A 901 16.01 -0.95 34.00
C ASP A 901 14.48 -0.99 33.77
N GLY A 902 14.02 -0.89 32.52
CA GLY A 902 12.60 -0.90 32.13
C GLY A 902 11.86 0.41 32.45
N PHE A 903 12.42 1.28 33.28
CA PHE A 903 11.97 2.67 33.44
C PHE A 903 13.17 3.59 33.69
N GLU A 904 13.03 4.88 33.41
CA GLU A 904 14.06 5.89 33.67
C GLU A 904 13.44 7.26 34.00
N ARG A 905 14.05 8.03 34.90
CA ARG A 905 13.60 9.39 35.27
C ARG A 905 14.39 10.45 34.49
N PHE A 906 13.73 11.53 34.09
CA PHE A 906 14.28 12.69 33.39
C PHE A 906 13.66 13.98 33.95
N ALA A 907 14.30 15.13 33.71
CA ALA A 907 13.84 16.45 34.15
C ALA A 907 13.53 16.50 35.65
N GLN A 908 14.52 16.10 36.46
CA GLN A 908 14.42 15.98 37.92
C GLN A 908 13.30 15.02 38.42
N GLY A 909 12.75 14.17 37.54
CA GLY A 909 11.65 13.25 37.83
C GLY A 909 10.28 13.70 37.31
N HIS A 910 10.17 14.85 36.64
CA HIS A 910 8.94 15.32 36.01
C HIS A 910 8.63 14.61 34.68
N LEU A 911 9.54 13.78 34.18
CA LEU A 911 9.27 12.80 33.12
C LEU A 911 9.78 11.40 33.53
N ILE A 912 8.99 10.38 33.22
CA ILE A 912 9.39 8.96 33.31
C ILE A 912 9.23 8.30 31.94
N THR A 913 10.31 7.74 31.41
CA THR A 913 10.30 6.79 30.29
C THR A 913 10.03 5.38 30.83
N LEU A 914 9.20 4.60 30.14
CA LEU A 914 8.72 3.28 30.56
C LEU A 914 8.71 2.28 29.39
N PHE A 915 9.26 1.09 29.59
CA PHE A 915 9.39 0.06 28.57
C PHE A 915 9.09 -1.32 29.18
N SER A 916 8.12 -2.06 28.64
CA SER A 916 7.57 -3.26 29.31
C SER A 916 8.08 -4.61 28.79
N ALA A 917 8.76 -4.65 27.65
CA ALA A 917 9.36 -5.85 27.07
C ALA A 917 10.81 -6.12 27.55
N THR A 918 11.15 -7.36 27.93
CA THR A 918 12.51 -7.73 28.42
C THR A 918 13.45 -8.15 27.29
N ASN A 919 14.76 -7.87 27.41
CA ASN A 919 15.76 -8.19 26.39
C ASN A 919 15.30 -7.87 24.95
N TYR A 920 14.91 -6.62 24.73
CA TYR A 920 14.28 -6.16 23.50
C TYR A 920 15.07 -6.53 22.24
N CYS A 921 14.34 -6.94 21.20
CA CYS A 921 14.86 -7.50 19.94
C CYS A 921 15.78 -8.74 20.12
N GLY A 922 15.88 -9.30 21.33
CA GLY A 922 16.82 -10.36 21.70
C GLY A 922 18.23 -9.88 22.08
N THR A 923 18.50 -8.57 22.00
CA THR A 923 19.87 -8.01 22.05
C THR A 923 20.10 -6.94 23.12
N ALA A 924 19.07 -6.24 23.59
CA ALA A 924 19.24 -5.10 24.50
C ALA A 924 19.56 -5.49 25.95
N ASN A 925 19.20 -6.72 26.37
CA ASN A 925 19.35 -7.24 27.74
C ASN A 925 18.77 -6.32 28.86
N ASN A 926 17.78 -5.50 28.51
CA ASN A 926 17.06 -4.64 29.44
C ASN A 926 16.04 -5.41 30.29
N ALA A 927 15.73 -4.89 31.49
CA ALA A 927 14.52 -5.23 32.21
C ALA A 927 13.30 -4.60 31.53
N GLY A 928 12.12 -5.18 31.74
CA GLY A 928 10.83 -4.61 31.38
C GLY A 928 10.11 -4.20 32.66
N ALA A 929 9.44 -3.04 32.66
CA ALA A 929 8.75 -2.53 33.84
C ALA A 929 7.32 -2.08 33.54
N ILE A 930 6.53 -1.97 34.61
CA ILE A 930 5.24 -1.28 34.68
C ILE A 930 5.26 -0.30 35.85
N LEU A 931 4.43 0.74 35.80
CA LEU A 931 4.24 1.67 36.92
C LEU A 931 2.89 1.39 37.57
N VAL A 932 2.86 1.17 38.88
CA VAL A 932 1.62 1.07 39.66
C VAL A 932 1.40 2.41 40.38
N LEU A 933 0.36 3.14 39.98
CA LEU A 933 -0.01 4.42 40.57
C LEU A 933 -1.02 4.22 41.71
N GLY A 934 -0.67 4.63 42.92
CA GLY A 934 -1.57 4.65 44.08
C GLY A 934 -2.63 5.77 44.02
N ARG A 935 -3.66 5.68 44.87
CA ARG A 935 -4.70 6.73 45.02
C ARG A 935 -4.18 8.04 45.61
N ASP A 936 -3.00 7.98 46.20
CA ASP A 936 -2.16 9.06 46.70
C ASP A 936 -1.21 9.63 45.62
N LEU A 937 -1.35 9.18 44.37
CA LEU A 937 -0.46 9.45 43.23
C LEU A 937 1.00 8.97 43.42
N VAL A 938 1.26 8.07 44.38
CA VAL A 938 2.59 7.46 44.53
C VAL A 938 2.83 6.49 43.37
N VAL A 939 3.87 6.77 42.59
CA VAL A 939 4.33 5.93 41.46
C VAL A 939 5.27 4.84 41.99
N VAL A 940 4.87 3.58 41.87
CA VAL A 940 5.70 2.42 42.26
C VAL A 940 6.10 1.61 41.03
N PRO A 941 7.38 1.63 40.60
CA PRO A 941 7.84 0.77 39.51
C PRO A 941 7.84 -0.70 39.93
N LYS A 942 7.52 -1.58 38.99
CA LYS A 942 7.49 -3.04 39.12
C LYS A 942 8.16 -3.67 37.91
N LEU A 943 9.16 -4.51 38.12
CA LEU A 943 10.10 -4.95 37.08
C LEU A 943 10.03 -6.45 36.85
N ILE A 944 10.31 -6.88 35.63
CA ILE A 944 10.71 -8.24 35.27
C ILE A 944 12.06 -8.20 34.54
N HIS A 945 12.93 -9.15 34.84
CA HIS A 945 14.24 -9.28 34.19
C HIS A 945 14.20 -10.25 33.00
N PRO A 946 15.16 -10.20 32.06
CA PRO A 946 15.33 -11.23 31.03
C PRO A 946 15.35 -12.65 31.63
N LEU A 947 14.70 -13.60 30.96
CA LEU A 947 14.87 -15.02 31.29
C LEU A 947 16.27 -15.49 30.87
N PRO A 948 16.91 -16.43 31.62
CA PRO A 948 18.16 -17.03 31.17
C PRO A 948 18.02 -17.71 29.80
N PRO A 949 19.07 -17.72 28.96
CA PRO A 949 19.07 -18.48 27.72
C PRO A 949 18.71 -19.96 27.98
N ALA A 950 17.88 -20.54 27.10
CA ALA A 950 17.47 -21.93 27.23
C ALA A 950 18.69 -22.85 27.18
N ILE A 951 18.87 -23.67 28.24
CA ILE A 951 19.98 -24.64 28.31
C ILE A 951 19.68 -25.76 27.31
N THR A 952 20.35 -25.73 26.16
CA THR A 952 20.20 -26.74 25.10
C THR A 952 20.76 -28.08 25.56
N SER A 953 19.85 -29.03 25.79
CA SER A 953 20.20 -30.44 25.93
C SER A 953 20.46 -31.07 24.55
N PRO A 954 21.34 -32.08 24.41
CA PRO A 954 21.78 -32.57 23.08
C PRO A 954 20.74 -33.32 22.23
N GLU A 955 19.47 -33.36 22.65
CA GLU A 955 18.44 -34.25 22.08
C GLU A 955 17.31 -33.51 21.31
N THR A 956 17.35 -32.18 21.21
CA THR A 956 16.40 -31.41 20.40
C THR A 956 16.76 -31.46 18.90
N SER A 957 15.81 -31.90 18.06
CA SER A 957 16.04 -32.09 16.62
C SER A 957 16.24 -30.77 15.85
N PRO A 958 16.99 -30.78 14.72
CA PRO A 958 17.34 -29.55 13.98
C PRO A 958 16.16 -28.72 13.46
N GLU A 959 14.99 -29.34 13.26
CA GLU A 959 13.81 -28.69 12.67
C GLU A 959 13.29 -27.50 13.50
N HIS A 960 13.40 -27.54 14.84
CA HIS A 960 12.95 -26.44 15.69
C HIS A 960 13.88 -25.22 15.71
N HIS A 961 15.16 -25.36 15.32
CA HIS A 961 16.10 -24.23 15.36
C HIS A 961 15.85 -23.14 14.30
N ILE A 962 14.98 -23.41 13.32
CA ILE A 962 14.63 -22.47 12.23
C ILE A 962 13.43 -21.58 12.62
N GLU A 963 12.54 -22.05 13.50
CA GLU A 963 11.32 -21.31 13.86
C GLU A 963 11.55 -20.20 14.90
N ASP A 964 12.60 -20.29 15.73
CA ASP A 964 12.97 -19.24 16.68
C ASP A 964 13.75 -18.08 16.02
N SER A 965 14.46 -18.33 14.91
CA SER A 965 15.45 -17.41 14.36
C SER A 965 14.88 -16.35 13.41
N TRP A 966 13.78 -16.61 12.69
CA TRP A 966 13.33 -15.75 11.58
C TRP A 966 13.14 -14.28 11.98
N MET A 967 12.57 -14.03 13.15
CA MET A 967 12.34 -12.67 13.64
C MET A 967 13.61 -12.06 14.27
N GLN A 968 14.51 -12.87 14.81
CA GLN A 968 15.84 -12.41 15.24
C GLN A 968 16.69 -12.00 14.04
N GLU A 969 16.59 -12.71 12.91
CA GLU A 969 17.26 -12.38 11.66
C GLU A 969 16.69 -11.11 11.00
N LEU A 970 15.35 -10.93 11.03
CA LEU A 970 14.73 -9.66 10.65
C LEU A 970 15.20 -8.51 11.55
N ASN A 971 15.26 -8.71 12.87
CA ASN A 971 15.73 -7.68 13.82
C ASN A 971 17.23 -7.40 13.66
N ALA A 972 18.07 -8.39 13.38
CA ALA A 972 19.51 -8.19 13.15
C ALA A 972 19.80 -7.32 11.91
N ASN A 973 18.91 -7.36 10.91
CA ASN A 973 18.98 -6.56 9.68
C ASN A 973 18.27 -5.19 9.79
N ARG A 974 17.77 -4.81 10.98
CA ARG A 974 17.00 -3.58 11.20
C ARG A 974 17.55 -2.82 12.41
N PRO A 975 17.69 -1.48 12.37
CA PRO A 975 18.00 -0.74 13.57
C PRO A 975 16.97 -1.03 14.66
N ALA A 976 17.42 -1.54 15.81
CA ALA A 976 16.62 -1.52 17.03
C ALA A 976 16.32 -0.06 17.40
N THR A 977 15.24 0.16 18.14
CA THR A 977 15.02 1.42 18.87
C THR A 977 16.30 1.77 19.62
N PRO A 978 16.95 2.93 19.38
CA PRO A 978 18.22 3.24 20.01
C PRO A 978 18.09 3.20 21.54
N THR A 979 18.90 2.36 22.20
CA THR A 979 18.98 2.35 23.66
C THR A 979 19.54 3.68 24.13
N ARG A 980 18.84 4.37 25.04
CA ARG A 980 19.30 5.66 25.59
C ARG A 980 20.68 5.47 26.22
N GLY A 981 21.63 6.32 25.82
CA GLY A 981 23.04 6.14 26.14
C GLY A 981 23.29 6.20 27.65
N ARG A 982 23.77 5.10 28.24
CA ARG A 982 24.01 5.01 29.69
C ARG A 982 24.87 6.19 30.15
N PRO A 983 24.42 7.01 31.13
CA PRO A 983 25.22 8.10 31.68
C PRO A 983 26.59 7.59 32.12
N GLN A 984 27.66 8.28 31.71
CA GLN A 984 29.00 7.94 32.18
C GLN A 984 29.08 8.24 33.67
N VAL A 985 29.12 7.18 34.49
CA VAL A 985 29.37 7.28 35.92
C VAL A 985 30.77 7.87 36.10
N ALA A 986 30.83 9.14 36.49
CA ALA A 986 32.07 9.82 36.82
C ALA A 986 32.77 9.03 37.94
N ALA A 987 34.04 8.66 37.72
CA ALA A 987 34.69 7.53 38.41
C ALA A 987 35.00 7.70 39.92
N ASN A 988 34.41 8.72 40.58
CA ASN A 988 34.64 9.04 41.99
C ASN A 988 33.42 8.87 42.91
N ASP A 989 32.17 8.94 42.43
CA ASP A 989 30.98 8.88 43.31
C ASP A 989 30.58 7.45 43.67
N ARG A 990 31.40 6.83 44.52
CA ARG A 990 31.15 5.52 45.14
C ARG A 990 30.38 5.64 46.46
N GLY A 991 29.55 6.68 46.61
CA GLY A 991 29.18 7.25 47.91
C GLY A 991 27.71 7.59 48.15
N SER A 992 26.76 7.17 47.32
CA SER A 992 25.32 7.37 47.59
C SER A 992 24.47 6.16 47.21
N LEU A 993 24.21 5.27 48.18
CA LEU A 993 23.14 4.28 48.11
C LEU A 993 21.89 4.85 48.79
N ALA A 994 21.26 5.81 48.12
CA ALA A 994 19.98 6.39 48.49
C ALA A 994 19.22 6.80 47.20
N TRP A 995 17.89 6.86 47.28
CA TRP A 995 16.95 7.04 46.16
C TRP A 995 16.79 5.83 45.23
N ILE A 996 16.17 4.79 45.81
CA ILE A 996 15.24 3.90 45.10
C ILE A 996 13.88 4.63 45.11
#